data_AF-A0AAE7DFL2-F1
#
_entry.id   AF-A0AAE7DFL2-F1
#
_cell.length_a   1.000
_cell.length_b   1.000
_cell.length_c   1.000
_cell.angle_alpha   90.00
_cell.angle_beta   90.00
_cell.angle_gamma   90.00
#
_symmetry.space_group_name_H-M   'P 1'
#
loop_
_entity.id
_entity.type
_entity.pdbx_description
1 polymer ?
#
loop_
_entity_poly.entity_id
_entity_poly.type
_entity_poly.pdbx_seq_one_letter_code
_entity_poly.pdbx_strand_id
1 'polypeptide(L)'
;MSYRVVIASVLMFLSWGASAQSPAISPAISYTRDVQPIFTEKCVACHACNDAPCQLNLGSGEGAARGATKVPVYDGERSQAVAPSRLFYDAFGKRAWEQKGFQSVLDAQGDQAALMARMLELGHTNRLQPNAKLPEDIVLGLNRNNMCASPGEFDGYASAHPKEGMPLAVTGLTDQQYQTLQRWLASGAPIDEQALVPSAKEALQVVQWENLLNAPGARQSLVGRWLFEHWFLAHLYFKDGEPGHFFQWVRSRTPTGQPIDLINTRRPNDDPGTQVYYRLRPVQGVIVHKTHITYPLSAAKLARVKSLFYNGNWQVNALPGYGPERRANPFTTFEAIPAQARYQFMLDNAEYFVRTFIRGPVCRGQIATDVIRDNFWALFQAPEHDLYIIDPNYRGQATPLLAMPGQNDDVGSVLSLWHDYRDKRNEYEALRRDSYADLPAPSWSSLWAGNDNALLSIFRHFDSAAVTKGLIGDVPQTMWLFDFPLLERTYYQLAVNFDVFGNVSHQAQTRLYFDLIRNGAEQNFLRLMPADSREGYLDDWYQNSGKFKMWLDYEAIDDDTPTALKLDEKDPKRDFAMQLLARYGELNATPDPINRCDGAYCSRPNIDPALQATEQALSRLASRPAAGLRVIDQLPEATMLRVETASGQRVVYSLLRNRAHSNVAFLLGESLRFQPGLDTLTIFPGVLSSYPNFMFNIAADQVPEFVDAMENAKDAERFEKIVERWGVRRSHPQFWQYFHDLSRYIHETEPVEEGVLDMNRYENL
;
A
#
# COMPACT_ATOMS: atom_id res chain seq x y z
N MET A 1 67.05 -5.61 60.18
CA MET A 1 66.34 -4.93 59.08
C MET A 1 65.04 -4.37 59.62
N SER A 2 64.89 -3.05 59.63
CA SER A 2 63.84 -2.35 60.37
C SER A 2 62.54 -2.30 59.57
N TYR A 3 61.42 -2.62 60.23
CA TYR A 3 60.04 -2.55 59.72
C TYR A 3 59.68 -1.23 59.03
N ARG A 4 60.44 -0.15 59.27
CA ARG A 4 60.25 1.15 58.61
C ARG A 4 60.63 1.17 57.13
N VAL A 5 61.54 0.31 56.68
CA VAL A 5 61.95 0.26 55.26
C VAL A 5 60.93 -0.50 54.41
N VAL A 6 60.28 -1.53 54.96
CA VAL A 6 59.26 -2.30 54.24
C VAL A 6 57.97 -1.48 54.07
N ILE A 7 57.57 -0.71 55.08
CA ILE A 7 56.35 0.13 55.02
C ILE A 7 56.52 1.30 54.04
N ALA A 8 57.71 1.91 53.97
CA ALA A 8 57.99 2.98 53.02
C ALA A 8 57.97 2.48 51.56
N SER A 9 58.52 1.28 51.31
CA SER A 9 58.50 0.67 49.97
C SER A 9 57.09 0.24 49.53
N VAL A 10 56.25 -0.25 50.45
CA VAL A 10 54.86 -0.63 50.14
C VAL A 10 53.99 0.60 49.86
N LEU A 11 54.21 1.72 50.57
CA LEU A 11 53.46 2.96 50.32
C LEU A 11 53.89 3.65 49.01
N MET A 12 55.16 3.58 48.60
CA MET A 12 55.59 4.08 47.28
C MET A 12 55.04 3.25 46.11
N PHE A 13 54.88 1.93 46.28
CA PHE A 13 54.26 1.06 45.26
C PHE A 13 52.73 1.24 45.17
N LEU A 14 52.07 1.68 46.25
CA LEU A 14 50.63 1.99 46.23
C LEU A 14 50.31 3.37 45.62
N SER A 15 51.27 4.31 45.56
CA SER A 15 51.09 5.62 44.92
C SER A 15 51.28 5.63 43.38
N TRP A 16 51.72 4.52 42.78
CA TRP A 16 51.80 4.36 41.32
C TRP A 16 50.63 3.59 40.70
N GLY A 17 49.66 3.15 41.50
CA GLY A 17 48.42 2.50 41.05
C GLY A 17 47.24 3.44 40.82
N ALA A 18 47.38 4.74 41.11
CA ALA A 18 46.37 5.74 40.80
C ALA A 18 46.62 6.31 39.39
N SER A 19 46.53 5.44 38.38
CA SER A 19 46.11 5.91 37.06
C SER A 19 44.76 6.57 37.30
N ALA A 20 44.70 7.90 37.16
CA ALA A 20 43.43 8.58 36.98
C ALA A 20 42.72 7.82 35.86
N GLN A 21 41.71 7.01 36.22
CA GLN A 21 40.72 6.59 35.26
C GLN A 21 40.08 7.90 34.83
N SER A 22 40.56 8.45 33.72
CA SER A 22 39.76 9.36 32.91
C SER A 22 38.36 8.78 32.91
N PRO A 23 37.31 9.55 33.25
CA PRO A 23 35.96 9.01 33.26
C PRO A 23 35.80 8.29 31.93
N ALA A 24 35.46 7.01 31.97
CA ALA A 24 35.20 6.25 30.76
C ALA A 24 34.18 7.07 29.98
N ILE A 25 34.65 7.74 28.92
CA ILE A 25 33.79 8.54 28.07
C ILE A 25 32.85 7.49 27.50
N SER A 26 31.65 7.41 28.06
CA SER A 26 30.60 6.60 27.48
C SER A 26 30.51 7.09 26.04
N PRO A 27 30.70 6.21 25.03
CA PRO A 27 30.74 6.64 23.66
C PRO A 27 29.49 7.48 23.37
N ALA A 28 29.68 8.62 22.69
CA ALA A 28 28.58 9.51 22.36
C ALA A 28 27.47 8.70 21.65
N ILE A 29 26.22 8.96 22.04
CA ILE A 29 25.06 8.28 21.47
C ILE A 29 24.93 8.70 20.01
N SER A 30 24.94 7.71 19.12
CA SER A 30 24.82 7.88 17.68
C SER A 30 23.36 7.74 17.27
N TYR A 31 22.87 8.63 16.42
CA TYR A 31 21.51 8.51 15.90
C TYR A 31 21.37 7.21 15.10
N THR A 32 22.27 6.98 14.17
CA THR A 32 22.20 5.84 13.23
C THR A 32 22.36 4.50 13.95
N ARG A 33 23.30 4.41 14.91
CA ARG A 33 23.60 3.15 15.61
C ARG A 33 22.65 2.86 16.78
N ASP A 34 22.29 3.87 17.56
CA ASP A 34 21.64 3.67 18.86
C ASP A 34 20.18 4.15 18.90
N VAL A 35 19.80 5.15 18.08
CA VAL A 35 18.46 5.78 18.13
C VAL A 35 17.54 5.28 17.02
N GLN A 36 17.99 5.27 15.78
CA GLN A 36 17.21 4.82 14.62
C GLN A 36 16.69 3.38 14.82
N PRO A 37 17.46 2.41 15.35
CA PRO A 37 16.92 1.08 15.64
C PRO A 37 15.76 1.10 16.65
N ILE A 38 15.84 1.94 17.69
CA ILE A 38 14.75 2.10 18.67
C ILE A 38 13.53 2.73 17.99
N PHE A 39 13.72 3.76 17.16
CA PHE A 39 12.64 4.37 16.39
C PHE A 39 11.99 3.37 15.44
N THR A 40 12.79 2.60 14.70
CA THR A 40 12.31 1.54 13.81
C THR A 40 11.45 0.53 14.57
N GLU A 41 11.93 0.08 15.73
CA GLU A 41 11.24 -0.93 16.53
C GLU A 41 9.98 -0.40 17.23
N LYS A 42 9.95 0.86 17.68
CA LYS A 42 8.92 1.35 18.63
C LYS A 42 8.05 2.48 18.10
N CYS A 43 8.48 3.16 17.04
CA CYS A 43 7.90 4.43 16.62
C CYS A 43 7.50 4.44 15.14
N VAL A 44 8.32 3.89 14.23
CA VAL A 44 8.11 3.96 12.77
C VAL A 44 6.80 3.31 12.33
N ALA A 45 6.37 2.25 13.02
CA ALA A 45 5.08 1.59 12.78
C ALA A 45 3.87 2.55 12.92
N CYS A 46 4.02 3.64 13.69
CA CYS A 46 3.00 4.68 13.81
C CYS A 46 3.39 5.99 13.09
N HIS A 47 4.68 6.33 13.11
CA HIS A 47 5.26 7.60 12.68
C HIS A 47 5.99 7.51 11.34
N ALA A 48 5.27 7.12 10.28
CA ALA A 48 5.82 7.06 8.93
C ALA A 48 4.79 7.42 7.84
N CYS A 49 5.30 7.88 6.70
CA CYS A 49 4.55 8.31 5.50
C CYS A 49 3.53 9.43 5.78
N ASN A 50 2.54 9.56 4.90
CA ASN A 50 1.47 10.55 5.00
C ASN A 50 0.46 10.25 6.13
N ASP A 51 0.47 9.01 6.66
CA ASP A 51 -0.38 8.58 7.77
C ASP A 51 0.20 8.91 9.15
N ALA A 52 1.45 9.39 9.21
CA ALA A 52 2.09 9.77 10.46
C ALA A 52 1.27 10.86 11.20
N PRO A 53 0.88 10.62 12.47
CA PRO A 53 0.22 11.64 13.29
C PRO A 53 1.04 12.94 13.30
N CYS A 54 0.36 14.07 13.07
CA CYS A 54 0.99 15.40 13.01
C CYS A 54 2.12 15.53 11.96
N GLN A 55 2.12 14.66 10.95
CA GLN A 55 3.22 14.45 10.01
C GLN A 55 4.58 14.16 10.67
N LEU A 56 4.62 13.75 11.95
CA LEU A 56 5.88 13.41 12.61
C LEU A 56 6.39 12.07 12.06
N ASN A 57 7.41 12.12 11.20
CA ASN A 57 7.98 10.95 10.57
C ASN A 57 9.33 10.63 11.22
N LEU A 58 9.47 9.42 11.77
CA LEU A 58 10.66 8.96 12.51
C LEU A 58 11.46 7.89 11.75
N GLY A 59 11.15 7.71 10.47
CA GLY A 59 11.84 6.76 9.59
C GLY A 59 13.20 7.23 9.09
N SER A 60 13.59 8.48 9.34
CA SER A 60 14.90 9.02 8.98
C SER A 60 15.28 10.18 9.89
N GLY A 61 16.58 10.51 9.91
CA GLY A 61 17.11 11.68 10.60
C GLY A 61 16.48 12.99 10.10
N GLU A 62 16.32 13.15 8.78
CA GLU A 62 15.63 14.33 8.21
C GLU A 62 14.17 14.42 8.68
N GLY A 63 13.47 13.28 8.76
CA GLY A 63 12.10 13.22 9.27
C GLY A 63 12.01 13.65 10.74
N ALA A 64 12.90 13.11 11.57
CA ALA A 64 12.96 13.45 12.99
C ALA A 64 13.31 14.93 13.20
N ALA A 65 14.26 15.47 12.43
CA ALA A 65 14.69 16.87 12.48
C ALA A 65 13.63 17.84 11.96
N ARG A 66 12.79 17.44 11.00
CA ARG A 66 11.65 18.24 10.51
C ARG A 66 10.67 18.53 11.64
N GLY A 67 10.42 17.56 12.52
CA GLY A 67 9.45 17.69 13.61
C GLY A 67 8.01 17.50 13.14
N ALA A 68 7.06 18.14 13.84
CA ALA A 68 5.63 17.93 13.69
C ALA A 68 4.91 19.20 13.21
N THR A 69 3.70 19.05 12.64
CA THR A 69 2.82 20.14 12.25
C THR A 69 1.37 19.82 12.55
N LYS A 70 0.55 20.86 12.77
CA LYS A 70 -0.91 20.76 12.94
C LYS A 70 -1.64 20.57 11.61
N VAL A 71 -0.98 20.78 10.47
CA VAL A 71 -1.60 20.64 9.14
C VAL A 71 -1.64 19.17 8.74
N PRO A 72 -2.80 18.53 8.55
CA PRO A 72 -2.87 17.14 8.08
C PRO A 72 -2.50 17.04 6.58
N VAL A 73 -1.96 15.90 6.16
CA VAL A 73 -1.81 15.58 4.73
C VAL A 73 -3.17 15.20 4.15
N TYR A 74 -3.77 14.14 4.69
CA TYR A 74 -5.12 13.69 4.35
C TYR A 74 -6.18 14.55 5.06
N ASP A 75 -6.90 15.35 4.29
CA ASP A 75 -7.97 16.22 4.77
C ASP A 75 -9.06 16.28 3.70
N GLY A 76 -10.17 15.58 3.97
CA GLY A 76 -11.30 15.48 3.04
C GLY A 76 -12.18 16.73 2.99
N GLU A 77 -12.03 17.66 3.94
CA GLU A 77 -12.87 18.85 4.08
C GLU A 77 -12.20 20.11 3.52
N ARG A 78 -10.94 19.98 3.09
CA ARG A 78 -10.11 21.11 2.68
C ARG A 78 -10.67 21.83 1.45
N SER A 79 -10.98 23.12 1.59
CA SER A 79 -11.50 23.96 0.50
C SER A 79 -10.43 24.41 -0.51
N GLN A 80 -9.18 24.58 -0.07
CA GLN A 80 -8.05 25.01 -0.90
C GLN A 80 -6.87 24.06 -0.79
N ALA A 81 -6.18 23.81 -1.90
CA ALA A 81 -4.96 23.00 -1.89
C ALA A 81 -3.88 23.61 -0.96
N VAL A 82 -3.13 22.76 -0.26
CA VAL A 82 -1.97 23.16 0.56
C VAL A 82 -0.66 22.91 -0.17
N ALA A 83 0.40 23.59 0.25
CA ALA A 83 1.74 23.34 -0.27
C ALA A 83 2.24 21.93 0.09
N PRO A 84 2.89 21.20 -0.84
CA PRO A 84 3.51 19.91 -0.53
C PRO A 84 4.56 20.00 0.58
N SER A 85 4.64 18.91 1.36
CA SER A 85 5.53 18.73 2.53
C SER A 85 6.27 17.38 2.52
N ARG A 86 6.60 16.85 1.34
CA ARG A 86 7.30 15.57 1.14
C ARG A 86 8.76 15.68 1.61
N LEU A 87 9.18 14.76 2.48
CA LEU A 87 10.59 14.64 2.91
C LEU A 87 11.50 14.40 1.73
N PHE A 88 12.70 14.98 1.74
CA PHE A 88 13.68 14.91 0.65
C PHE A 88 13.26 15.55 -0.68
N TYR A 89 12.15 16.30 -0.71
CA TYR A 89 11.68 17.00 -1.91
C TYR A 89 11.41 18.48 -1.66
N ASP A 90 10.61 18.80 -0.64
CA ASP A 90 9.97 20.11 -0.55
C ASP A 90 10.71 21.12 0.33
N ALA A 91 11.58 20.66 1.23
CA ALA A 91 12.49 21.49 2.03
C ALA A 91 13.64 20.63 2.58
N PHE A 92 14.76 21.27 2.94
CA PHE A 92 15.93 20.59 3.49
C PHE A 92 16.48 21.37 4.70
N GLY A 93 16.76 20.64 5.77
CA GLY A 93 17.22 21.23 7.03
C GLY A 93 16.11 21.88 7.86
N LYS A 94 16.36 21.93 9.17
CA LYS A 94 15.42 22.39 10.20
C LYS A 94 14.75 23.73 9.88
N ARG A 95 15.54 24.77 9.56
CA ARG A 95 15.04 26.13 9.32
C ARG A 95 14.06 26.21 8.14
N ALA A 96 14.28 25.45 7.08
CA ALA A 96 13.40 25.44 5.92
C ALA A 96 12.04 24.78 6.25
N TRP A 97 12.06 23.75 7.10
CA TRP A 97 10.85 23.12 7.61
C TRP A 97 10.08 24.01 8.59
N GLU A 98 10.76 24.75 9.46
CA GLU A 98 10.14 25.74 10.35
C GLU A 98 9.40 26.83 9.56
N GLN A 99 9.99 27.31 8.46
CA GLN A 99 9.33 28.26 7.55
C GLN A 99 8.07 27.69 6.88
N LYS A 100 7.95 26.35 6.78
CA LYS A 100 6.75 25.65 6.31
C LYS A 100 5.76 25.32 7.44
N GLY A 101 5.98 25.83 8.65
CA GLY A 101 5.06 25.65 9.78
C GLY A 101 5.24 24.33 10.53
N PHE A 102 6.40 23.69 10.42
CA PHE A 102 6.78 22.59 11.30
C PHE A 102 7.44 23.11 12.58
N GLN A 103 7.28 22.37 13.67
CA GLN A 103 7.89 22.67 14.95
C GLN A 103 8.75 21.49 15.39
N SER A 104 9.94 21.79 15.89
CA SER A 104 10.83 20.75 16.39
C SER A 104 10.24 20.04 17.59
N VAL A 105 10.39 18.71 17.59
CA VAL A 105 10.07 17.84 18.73
C VAL A 105 11.33 17.42 19.51
N LEU A 106 12.51 17.76 18.99
CA LEU A 106 13.82 17.32 19.48
C LEU A 106 14.55 18.38 20.32
N ASP A 107 14.24 19.66 20.12
CA ASP A 107 14.91 20.74 20.85
C ASP A 107 14.21 21.06 22.17
N ALA A 108 15.02 21.38 23.19
CA ALA A 108 14.56 22.07 24.37
C ALA A 108 14.12 23.51 24.05
N GLN A 109 13.10 24.01 24.74
CA GLN A 109 12.62 25.39 24.61
C GLN A 109 12.74 26.12 25.95
N GLY A 110 13.74 27.01 26.06
CA GLY A 110 14.07 27.65 27.34
C GLY A 110 14.46 26.60 28.38
N ASP A 111 13.77 26.61 29.52
CA ASP A 111 13.98 25.63 30.60
C ASP A 111 13.17 24.32 30.39
N GLN A 112 12.38 24.21 29.32
CA GLN A 112 11.59 23.02 29.03
C GLN A 112 12.38 22.01 28.20
N ALA A 113 12.38 20.74 28.63
CA ALA A 113 12.92 19.63 27.86
C ALA A 113 12.19 19.47 26.51
N ALA A 114 12.84 18.78 25.57
CA ALA A 114 12.27 18.49 24.26
C ALA A 114 10.88 17.82 24.37
N LEU A 115 9.96 18.17 23.47
CA LEU A 115 8.60 17.59 23.47
C LEU A 115 8.64 16.06 23.40
N MET A 116 9.53 15.49 22.60
CA MET A 116 9.72 14.04 22.52
C MET A 116 10.13 13.46 23.87
N ALA A 117 11.04 14.11 24.61
CA ALA A 117 11.49 13.63 25.92
C ALA A 117 10.32 13.55 26.91
N ARG A 118 9.46 14.58 26.91
CA ARG A 118 8.28 14.68 27.78
C ARG A 118 7.19 13.67 27.40
N MET A 119 6.95 13.46 26.11
CA MET A 119 6.00 12.42 25.63
C MET A 119 6.47 11.01 25.98
N LEU A 120 7.78 10.74 25.88
CA LEU A 120 8.38 9.47 26.29
C LEU A 120 8.30 9.26 27.80
N GLU A 121 8.56 10.30 28.60
CA GLU A 121 8.43 10.25 30.06
C GLU A 121 6.98 9.96 30.49
N LEU A 122 6.00 10.63 29.85
CA LEU A 122 4.58 10.39 30.10
C LEU A 122 4.19 8.92 29.85
N GLY A 123 4.66 8.34 28.75
CA GLY A 123 4.41 6.93 28.40
C GLY A 123 5.13 5.96 29.33
N HIS A 124 6.36 6.29 29.73
CA HIS A 124 7.18 5.45 30.60
C HIS A 124 6.66 5.39 32.04
N THR A 125 6.14 6.51 32.55
CA THR A 125 5.58 6.63 33.91
C THR A 125 4.17 6.06 34.03
N ASN A 126 3.39 6.06 32.94
CA ASN A 126 2.02 5.54 32.90
C ASN A 126 1.93 4.22 32.14
N ARG A 127 2.55 3.16 32.70
CA ARG A 127 2.58 1.84 32.05
C ARG A 127 1.19 1.20 32.00
N LEU A 128 0.92 0.53 30.89
CA LEU A 128 -0.30 -0.25 30.68
C LEU A 128 -0.29 -1.53 31.53
N GLN A 129 -1.49 -2.00 31.88
CA GLN A 129 -1.66 -3.32 32.47
C GLN A 129 -1.25 -4.39 31.44
N PRO A 130 -0.30 -5.29 31.77
CA PRO A 130 0.21 -6.30 30.83
C PRO A 130 -0.89 -7.15 30.20
N ASN A 131 -0.90 -7.20 28.87
CA ASN A 131 -1.83 -7.97 28.04
C ASN A 131 -3.32 -7.81 28.40
N ALA A 132 -3.72 -6.65 28.95
CA ALA A 132 -5.11 -6.32 29.23
C ALA A 132 -5.69 -5.41 28.14
N LYS A 133 -7.02 -5.44 27.99
CA LYS A 133 -7.75 -4.47 27.17
C LYS A 133 -7.44 -3.05 27.64
N LEU A 134 -7.22 -2.14 26.69
CA LEU A 134 -7.01 -0.73 26.99
C LEU A 134 -8.32 -0.10 27.49
N PRO A 135 -8.24 0.89 28.38
CA PRO A 135 -9.39 1.70 28.79
C PRO A 135 -10.13 2.34 27.60
N GLU A 136 -11.47 2.45 27.70
CA GLU A 136 -12.35 3.00 26.64
C GLU A 136 -12.13 4.49 26.36
N ASP A 137 -11.55 5.24 27.31
CA ASP A 137 -11.22 6.66 27.16
C ASP A 137 -10.04 6.91 26.20
N ILE A 138 -9.26 5.87 25.88
CA ILE A 138 -8.17 5.96 24.90
C ILE A 138 -8.70 5.67 23.50
N VAL A 139 -8.97 6.73 22.74
CA VAL A 139 -9.41 6.62 21.34
C VAL A 139 -8.24 6.27 20.42
N LEU A 140 -8.42 5.21 19.62
CA LEU A 140 -7.45 4.68 18.64
C LEU A 140 -8.00 4.75 17.21
N GLY A 141 -7.16 4.37 16.24
CA GLY A 141 -7.54 4.25 14.83
C GLY A 141 -7.72 5.60 14.14
N LEU A 142 -8.36 5.58 12.97
CA LEU A 142 -8.58 6.78 12.15
C LEU A 142 -9.53 7.80 12.77
N ASN A 143 -10.37 7.39 13.72
CA ASN A 143 -11.30 8.27 14.44
C ASN A 143 -10.60 9.12 15.51
N ARG A 144 -9.33 8.83 15.81
CA ARG A 144 -8.54 9.60 16.77
C ARG A 144 -8.23 10.98 16.20
N ASN A 145 -8.67 12.03 16.90
CA ASN A 145 -8.20 13.39 16.65
C ASN A 145 -6.76 13.54 17.15
N ASN A 146 -5.82 13.71 16.22
CA ASN A 146 -4.41 13.89 16.57
C ASN A 146 -4.19 15.27 17.22
N MET A 147 -3.99 15.25 18.54
CA MET A 147 -3.70 16.44 19.33
C MET A 147 -2.21 16.78 19.20
N CYS A 148 -1.89 17.54 18.15
CA CYS A 148 -0.53 17.95 17.81
C CYS A 148 -0.05 19.09 18.73
N ALA A 149 0.09 18.79 20.03
CA ALA A 149 0.49 19.75 21.05
C ALA A 149 1.90 20.28 20.79
N SER A 150 2.05 21.60 20.81
CA SER A 150 3.36 22.26 20.82
C SER A 150 4.05 22.12 22.20
N PRO A 151 5.36 22.37 22.31
CA PRO A 151 6.07 22.28 23.60
C PRO A 151 5.41 23.09 24.74
N GLY A 152 4.88 24.28 24.44
CA GLY A 152 4.15 25.12 25.41
C GLY A 152 2.74 24.64 25.77
N GLU A 153 2.13 23.76 24.96
CA GLU A 153 0.80 23.18 25.18
C GLU A 153 0.85 21.83 25.93
N PHE A 154 2.05 21.25 26.10
CA PHE A 154 2.22 19.89 26.62
C PHE A 154 1.62 19.68 28.02
N ASP A 155 1.78 20.62 28.96
CA ASP A 155 1.31 20.40 30.34
C ASP A 155 -0.22 20.28 30.41
N GLY A 156 -0.92 21.04 29.57
CA GLY A 156 -2.37 20.90 29.40
C GLY A 156 -2.73 19.56 28.77
N TYR A 157 -2.00 19.12 27.74
CA TYR A 157 -2.19 17.82 27.12
C TYR A 157 -1.98 16.66 28.12
N ALA A 158 -0.85 16.64 28.85
CA ALA A 158 -0.52 15.57 29.79
C ALA A 158 -1.53 15.49 30.96
N SER A 159 -2.07 16.63 31.39
CA SER A 159 -3.12 16.69 32.42
C SER A 159 -4.45 16.12 31.92
N ALA A 160 -4.82 16.40 30.67
CA ALA A 160 -6.05 15.90 30.06
C ALA A 160 -5.95 14.45 29.59
N HIS A 161 -4.75 14.00 29.21
CA HIS A 161 -4.49 12.70 28.60
C HIS A 161 -3.33 11.95 29.29
N PRO A 162 -3.43 11.65 30.60
CA PRO A 162 -2.31 11.13 31.38
C PRO A 162 -1.80 9.75 30.92
N LYS A 163 -2.62 8.99 30.18
CA LYS A 163 -2.27 7.65 29.64
C LYS A 163 -1.86 7.67 28.17
N GLU A 164 -1.76 8.85 27.55
CA GLU A 164 -1.50 9.00 26.11
C GLU A 164 -0.08 9.53 25.82
N GLY A 165 0.91 9.01 26.55
CA GLY A 165 2.32 9.18 26.22
C GLY A 165 2.78 8.29 25.07
N MET A 166 4.06 8.38 24.69
CA MET A 166 4.61 7.61 23.56
C MET A 166 5.50 6.43 24.04
N PRO A 167 5.49 5.27 23.35
CA PRO A 167 4.57 4.88 22.27
C PRO A 167 3.10 4.81 22.71
N LEU A 168 2.19 5.35 21.89
CA LEU A 168 0.78 5.53 22.27
C LEU A 168 0.04 4.20 22.46
N ALA A 169 -0.39 3.98 23.70
CA ALA A 169 -1.31 2.90 24.06
C ALA A 169 -0.86 1.52 23.54
N VAL A 170 0.44 1.25 23.66
CA VAL A 170 1.09 -0.01 23.30
C VAL A 170 2.25 -0.22 24.26
N THR A 171 2.72 -1.45 24.40
CA THR A 171 3.88 -1.79 25.23
C THR A 171 5.04 -0.84 24.98
N GLY A 172 5.50 -0.17 26.03
CA GLY A 172 6.46 0.93 25.91
C GLY A 172 7.90 0.50 25.65
N LEU A 173 8.80 1.48 25.74
CA LEU A 173 10.25 1.27 25.68
C LEU A 173 10.74 0.45 26.88
N THR A 174 11.77 -0.37 26.67
CA THR A 174 12.52 -0.91 27.81
C THR A 174 13.25 0.22 28.54
N ASP A 175 13.62 0.00 29.81
CA ASP A 175 14.33 1.02 30.60
C ASP A 175 15.63 1.46 29.90
N GLN A 176 16.35 0.52 29.27
CA GLN A 176 17.55 0.81 28.49
C GLN A 176 17.25 1.66 27.25
N GLN A 177 16.21 1.32 26.48
CA GLN A 177 15.81 2.09 25.30
C GLN A 177 15.38 3.51 25.69
N TYR A 178 14.59 3.63 26.75
CA TYR A 178 14.17 4.91 27.32
C TYR A 178 15.37 5.78 27.73
N GLN A 179 16.30 5.23 28.51
CA GLN A 179 17.51 5.95 28.95
C GLN A 179 18.41 6.37 27.79
N THR A 180 18.52 5.57 26.73
CA THR A 180 19.26 5.93 25.52
C THR A 180 18.63 7.13 24.83
N LEU A 181 17.31 7.13 24.62
CA LEU A 181 16.61 8.25 23.99
C LEU A 181 16.67 9.53 24.85
N GLN A 182 16.48 9.42 26.16
CA GLN A 182 16.55 10.57 27.08
C GLN A 182 17.93 11.21 27.07
N ARG A 183 19.01 10.42 27.12
CA ARG A 183 20.39 10.95 27.07
C ARG A 183 20.69 11.59 25.71
N TRP A 184 20.21 11.01 24.61
CA TRP A 184 20.37 11.57 23.27
C TRP A 184 19.65 12.91 23.11
N LEU A 185 18.40 13.00 23.58
CA LEU A 185 17.63 14.25 23.57
C LEU A 185 18.29 15.32 24.47
N ALA A 186 18.76 14.93 25.65
CA ALA A 186 19.48 15.82 26.56
C ALA A 186 20.81 16.33 25.99
N SER A 187 21.45 15.58 25.08
CA SER A 187 22.65 16.03 24.37
C SER A 187 22.35 16.84 23.10
N GLY A 188 21.11 17.32 22.93
CA GLY A 188 20.69 18.12 21.78
C GLY A 188 20.32 17.31 20.54
N ALA A 189 20.06 16.01 20.70
CA ALA A 189 19.61 15.10 19.65
C ALA A 189 20.47 15.13 18.36
N PRO A 190 21.81 14.98 18.45
CA PRO A 190 22.67 15.02 17.27
C PRO A 190 22.30 13.89 16.30
N ILE A 191 22.22 14.23 15.01
CA ILE A 191 21.90 13.29 13.92
C ILE A 191 23.15 13.11 13.07
N ASP A 192 23.69 11.89 13.09
CA ASP A 192 24.88 11.46 12.34
C ASP A 192 24.53 10.57 11.13
N GLU A 193 23.28 10.65 10.67
CA GLU A 193 22.78 9.91 9.50
C GLU A 193 23.53 10.35 8.23
N GLN A 194 24.01 9.37 7.47
CA GLN A 194 24.62 9.57 6.17
C GLN A 194 23.65 9.13 5.08
N ALA A 195 23.60 9.89 3.99
CA ALA A 195 22.77 9.54 2.86
C ALA A 195 23.24 8.20 2.26
N LEU A 196 22.29 7.32 1.96
CA LEU A 196 22.56 6.07 1.26
C LEU A 196 23.13 6.39 -0.13
N VAL A 197 24.26 5.78 -0.45
CA VAL A 197 24.93 5.89 -1.75
C VAL A 197 24.89 4.54 -2.48
N PRO A 198 24.75 4.54 -3.82
CA PRO A 198 24.79 3.30 -4.59
C PRO A 198 26.16 2.62 -4.47
N SER A 199 26.18 1.29 -4.44
CA SER A 199 27.44 0.54 -4.58
C SER A 199 28.05 0.74 -5.97
N ALA A 200 29.32 0.40 -6.17
CA ALA A 200 29.97 0.54 -7.48
C ALA A 200 29.21 -0.23 -8.60
N LYS A 201 28.63 -1.39 -8.26
CA LYS A 201 27.84 -2.22 -9.19
C LYS A 201 26.49 -1.57 -9.50
N GLU A 202 25.85 -1.00 -8.50
CA GLU A 202 24.59 -0.26 -8.67
C GLU A 202 24.80 1.02 -9.46
N ALA A 203 25.87 1.76 -9.20
CA ALA A 203 26.22 2.98 -9.92
C ALA A 203 26.35 2.76 -11.44
N LEU A 204 26.94 1.64 -11.86
CA LEU A 204 27.01 1.26 -13.27
C LEU A 204 25.62 1.00 -13.87
N GLN A 205 24.74 0.32 -13.13
CA GLN A 205 23.35 0.07 -13.58
C GLN A 205 22.53 1.36 -13.61
N VAL A 206 22.70 2.25 -12.63
CA VAL A 206 22.11 3.59 -12.61
C VAL A 206 22.46 4.34 -13.90
N VAL A 207 23.74 4.40 -14.27
CA VAL A 207 24.18 5.07 -15.50
C VAL A 207 23.54 4.45 -16.75
N GLN A 208 23.42 3.12 -16.81
CA GLN A 208 22.78 2.46 -17.97
C GLN A 208 21.31 2.85 -18.14
N TRP A 209 20.55 2.90 -17.05
CA TRP A 209 19.14 3.27 -17.06
C TRP A 209 18.95 4.77 -17.31
N GLU A 210 19.73 5.62 -16.65
CA GLU A 210 19.70 7.07 -16.89
C GLU A 210 20.05 7.40 -18.34
N ASN A 211 21.02 6.72 -18.96
CA ASN A 211 21.37 6.90 -20.37
C ASN A 211 20.21 6.53 -21.32
N LEU A 212 19.37 5.55 -20.95
CA LEU A 212 18.19 5.20 -21.75
C LEU A 212 17.14 6.31 -21.69
N LEU A 213 16.79 6.78 -20.49
CA LEU A 213 15.72 7.77 -20.31
C LEU A 213 16.13 9.18 -20.76
N ASN A 214 17.44 9.48 -20.75
CA ASN A 214 17.99 10.77 -21.16
C ASN A 214 18.62 10.73 -22.56
N ALA A 215 18.40 9.67 -23.34
CA ALA A 215 18.87 9.63 -24.72
C ALA A 215 18.30 10.80 -25.53
N PRO A 216 19.09 11.46 -26.40
CA PRO A 216 18.62 12.61 -27.15
C PRO A 216 17.62 12.20 -28.24
N GLY A 217 16.67 13.09 -28.53
CA GLY A 217 15.69 12.94 -29.62
C GLY A 217 14.24 12.95 -29.14
N ALA A 218 13.32 13.43 -29.99
CA ALA A 218 11.91 13.59 -29.62
C ALA A 218 11.25 12.24 -29.24
N ARG A 219 11.61 11.16 -29.94
CA ARG A 219 11.15 9.79 -29.60
C ARG A 219 11.61 9.38 -28.21
N GLN A 220 12.89 9.57 -27.91
CA GLN A 220 13.52 9.20 -26.64
C GLN A 220 12.95 10.03 -25.50
N SER A 221 12.80 11.35 -25.68
CA SER A 221 12.22 12.24 -24.67
C SER A 221 10.75 11.90 -24.37
N LEU A 222 9.96 11.54 -25.39
CA LEU A 222 8.56 11.11 -25.20
C LEU A 222 8.47 9.80 -24.40
N VAL A 223 9.29 8.80 -24.75
CA VAL A 223 9.36 7.52 -24.02
C VAL A 223 9.88 7.73 -22.60
N GLY A 224 10.92 8.54 -22.42
CA GLY A 224 11.47 8.87 -21.10
C GLY A 224 10.43 9.51 -20.18
N ARG A 225 9.63 10.45 -20.71
CA ARG A 225 8.49 11.05 -20.00
C ARG A 225 7.46 9.99 -19.62
N TRP A 226 7.02 9.16 -20.57
CA TRP A 226 6.02 8.13 -20.31
C TRP A 226 6.50 7.12 -19.24
N LEU A 227 7.75 6.65 -19.33
CA LEU A 227 8.34 5.73 -18.35
C LEU A 227 8.46 6.36 -16.96
N PHE A 228 8.87 7.63 -16.88
CA PHE A 228 8.92 8.36 -15.61
C PHE A 228 7.54 8.47 -14.96
N GLU A 229 6.53 8.88 -15.73
CA GLU A 229 5.14 8.99 -15.25
C GLU A 229 4.60 7.62 -14.79
N HIS A 230 5.14 6.50 -15.28
CA HIS A 230 4.76 5.14 -14.87
C HIS A 230 5.61 4.52 -13.74
N TRP A 231 6.74 5.14 -13.36
CA TRP A 231 7.66 4.62 -12.34
C TRP A 231 7.87 5.53 -11.15
N PHE A 232 7.27 6.72 -11.10
CA PHE A 232 7.55 7.71 -10.05
C PHE A 232 7.20 7.25 -8.62
N LEU A 233 6.29 6.28 -8.45
CA LEU A 233 5.95 5.68 -7.14
C LEU A 233 6.74 4.40 -6.83
N ALA A 234 7.54 3.89 -7.78
CA ALA A 234 8.24 2.63 -7.61
C ALA A 234 9.41 2.77 -6.63
N HIS A 235 9.52 1.80 -5.72
CA HIS A 235 10.77 1.43 -5.09
C HIS A 235 11.50 0.46 -6.04
N LEU A 236 12.34 1.02 -6.88
CA LEU A 236 13.10 0.30 -7.89
C LEU A 236 14.27 -0.43 -7.22
N TYR A 237 14.52 -1.67 -7.61
CA TYR A 237 15.70 -2.39 -7.16
C TYR A 237 16.39 -3.06 -8.34
N PHE A 238 17.71 -3.17 -8.27
CA PHE A 238 18.47 -3.92 -9.26
C PHE A 238 18.48 -5.39 -8.86
N LYS A 239 18.09 -6.31 -9.77
CA LYS A 239 18.18 -7.75 -9.50
C LYS A 239 19.60 -8.20 -9.13
N ASP A 240 20.59 -7.50 -9.69
CA ASP A 240 22.01 -7.68 -9.42
C ASP A 240 22.56 -6.60 -8.47
N GLY A 241 21.73 -5.93 -7.67
CA GLY A 241 22.13 -4.86 -6.74
C GLY A 241 22.44 -5.35 -5.33
N GLU A 242 22.56 -4.41 -4.39
CA GLU A 242 22.68 -4.73 -2.97
C GLU A 242 21.28 -5.06 -2.40
N PRO A 243 21.12 -6.13 -1.60
CA PRO A 243 19.87 -6.41 -0.92
C PRO A 243 19.42 -5.24 -0.02
N GLY A 244 18.14 -4.90 -0.07
CA GLY A 244 17.57 -3.79 0.71
C GLY A 244 17.86 -2.39 0.16
N HIS A 245 18.67 -2.24 -0.89
CA HIS A 245 18.83 -0.96 -1.58
C HIS A 245 17.70 -0.75 -2.60
N PHE A 246 16.95 0.33 -2.39
CA PHE A 246 15.90 0.77 -3.32
C PHE A 246 16.19 2.15 -3.87
N PHE A 247 15.66 2.43 -5.05
CA PHE A 247 15.85 3.66 -5.81
C PHE A 247 14.49 4.20 -6.24
N GLN A 248 14.44 5.50 -6.49
CA GLN A 248 13.27 6.18 -7.05
C GLN A 248 13.72 7.05 -8.21
N TRP A 249 12.87 7.16 -9.23
CA TRP A 249 13.09 8.13 -10.31
C TRP A 249 12.74 9.54 -9.82
N VAL A 250 13.61 10.49 -10.14
CA VAL A 250 13.37 11.92 -9.93
C VAL A 250 13.67 12.70 -11.21
N ARG A 251 13.08 13.90 -11.33
CA ARG A 251 13.46 14.88 -12.34
C ARG A 251 14.52 15.80 -11.77
N SER A 252 15.56 16.08 -12.56
CA SER A 252 16.72 16.87 -12.18
C SER A 252 17.03 17.93 -13.23
N ARG A 253 17.53 19.10 -12.81
CA ARG A 253 18.10 20.11 -13.71
C ARG A 253 19.50 19.74 -14.18
N THR A 254 20.17 18.84 -13.47
CA THR A 254 21.54 18.39 -13.75
C THR A 254 21.59 16.96 -14.31
N PRO A 255 22.49 16.67 -15.28
CA PRO A 255 22.61 15.37 -15.93
C PRO A 255 23.36 14.33 -15.08
N THR A 256 23.34 13.07 -15.54
CA THR A 256 24.13 11.95 -15.01
C THR A 256 25.58 12.33 -14.75
N GLY A 257 26.12 11.91 -13.60
CA GLY A 257 27.48 12.23 -13.15
C GLY A 257 27.59 13.53 -12.34
N GLN A 258 26.55 14.36 -12.30
CA GLN A 258 26.48 15.51 -11.39
C GLN A 258 25.52 15.27 -10.20
N PRO A 259 25.70 15.97 -9.07
CA PRO A 259 24.74 15.97 -7.97
C PRO A 259 23.34 16.31 -8.47
N ILE A 260 22.32 15.60 -7.98
CA ILE A 260 20.93 15.80 -8.39
C ILE A 260 20.45 17.17 -7.91
N ASP A 261 20.04 18.01 -8.87
CA ASP A 261 19.34 19.27 -8.61
C ASP A 261 17.84 19.06 -8.87
N LEU A 262 17.11 18.75 -7.81
CA LEU A 262 15.75 18.23 -7.88
C LEU A 262 14.73 19.23 -8.45
N ILE A 263 13.87 18.73 -9.34
CA ILE A 263 12.65 19.39 -9.82
C ILE A 263 11.47 18.76 -9.06
N ASN A 264 10.99 19.43 -8.02
CA ASN A 264 10.02 18.94 -7.03
C ASN A 264 8.58 19.40 -7.32
N THR A 265 8.09 19.26 -8.56
CA THR A 265 6.69 19.57 -8.87
C THR A 265 5.71 18.76 -8.02
N ARG A 266 4.46 19.21 -7.99
CA ARG A 266 3.39 18.59 -7.19
C ARG A 266 3.00 17.22 -7.76
N ARG A 267 2.77 17.11 -9.07
CA ARG A 267 2.50 15.87 -9.80
C ARG A 267 3.67 15.52 -10.73
N PRO A 268 3.89 14.24 -11.06
CA PRO A 268 4.96 13.82 -11.99
C PRO A 268 4.79 14.38 -13.40
N ASN A 269 3.55 14.65 -13.82
CA ASN A 269 3.20 15.17 -15.14
C ASN A 269 2.97 16.71 -15.15
N ASP A 270 3.32 17.41 -14.08
CA ASP A 270 3.33 18.88 -14.08
C ASP A 270 4.52 19.40 -14.90
N ASP A 271 4.34 20.61 -15.44
CA ASP A 271 5.38 21.32 -16.18
C ASP A 271 6.65 21.46 -15.31
N PRO A 272 7.80 20.91 -15.75
CA PRO A 272 9.05 21.05 -15.02
C PRO A 272 9.59 22.50 -15.05
N GLY A 273 9.11 23.36 -15.96
CA GLY A 273 9.53 24.75 -16.12
C GLY A 273 10.95 24.93 -16.64
N THR A 274 11.66 23.84 -16.93
CA THR A 274 13.06 23.82 -17.37
C THR A 274 13.38 22.49 -18.05
N GLN A 275 14.59 22.36 -18.57
CA GLN A 275 15.10 21.11 -19.10
C GLN A 275 15.21 20.04 -17.99
N VAL A 276 14.76 18.83 -18.31
CA VAL A 276 14.71 17.70 -17.39
C VAL A 276 15.75 16.65 -17.75
N TYR A 277 16.40 16.13 -16.72
CA TYR A 277 17.09 14.84 -16.72
C TYR A 277 16.40 13.91 -15.73
N TYR A 278 16.07 12.70 -16.16
CA TYR A 278 15.57 11.65 -15.28
C TYR A 278 16.75 10.99 -14.57
N ARG A 279 16.73 11.00 -13.23
CA ARG A 279 17.83 10.52 -12.39
C ARG A 279 17.34 9.48 -11.38
N LEU A 280 18.14 8.47 -11.08
CA LEU A 280 17.85 7.51 -10.01
C LEU A 280 18.50 8.00 -8.72
N ARG A 281 17.68 8.10 -7.68
CA ARG A 281 18.11 8.48 -6.33
C ARG A 281 17.83 7.33 -5.36
N PRO A 282 18.78 6.92 -4.51
CA PRO A 282 18.50 5.94 -3.46
C PRO A 282 17.37 6.43 -2.53
N VAL A 283 16.46 5.53 -2.19
CA VAL A 283 15.44 5.75 -1.15
C VAL A 283 16.15 5.86 0.19
N GLN A 284 15.82 6.90 0.96
CA GLN A 284 16.47 7.21 2.23
C GLN A 284 15.57 6.79 3.40
N GLY A 285 16.20 6.41 4.52
CA GLY A 285 15.49 6.01 5.73
C GLY A 285 14.94 4.59 5.70
N VAL A 286 14.14 4.28 6.70
CA VAL A 286 13.53 2.97 6.92
C VAL A 286 12.43 2.70 5.88
N ILE A 287 12.48 1.53 5.26
CA ILE A 287 11.44 1.05 4.36
C ILE A 287 10.21 0.63 5.17
N VAL A 288 9.04 1.14 4.76
CA VAL A 288 7.75 0.84 5.40
C VAL A 288 6.81 0.24 4.37
N HIS A 289 6.17 -0.87 4.73
CA HIS A 289 5.47 -1.75 3.78
C HIS A 289 4.32 -1.03 3.05
N LYS A 290 3.60 -0.15 3.75
CA LYS A 290 2.45 0.59 3.21
C LYS A 290 2.73 1.47 1.99
N THR A 291 3.97 1.94 1.80
CA THR A 291 4.36 2.71 0.61
C THR A 291 5.37 1.96 -0.27
N HIS A 292 5.78 0.75 0.13
CA HIS A 292 6.85 0.01 -0.51
C HIS A 292 6.37 -0.77 -1.73
N ILE A 293 6.15 -0.11 -2.86
CA ILE A 293 5.70 -0.77 -4.11
C ILE A 293 6.92 -1.05 -4.99
N THR A 294 7.33 -2.31 -5.09
CA THR A 294 8.57 -2.71 -5.73
C THR A 294 8.47 -2.75 -7.26
N TYR A 295 9.59 -2.48 -7.95
CA TYR A 295 9.71 -2.71 -9.38
C TYR A 295 11.14 -3.16 -9.76
N PRO A 296 11.33 -4.34 -10.37
CA PRO A 296 12.66 -4.85 -10.69
C PRO A 296 13.28 -4.19 -11.93
N LEU A 297 14.53 -3.76 -11.79
CA LEU A 297 15.41 -3.37 -12.88
C LEU A 297 16.46 -4.46 -13.14
N SER A 298 16.68 -4.79 -14.41
CA SER A 298 17.70 -5.76 -14.84
C SER A 298 18.09 -5.53 -16.29
N ALA A 299 19.19 -6.16 -16.74
CA ALA A 299 19.58 -6.14 -18.15
C ALA A 299 18.47 -6.68 -19.08
N ALA A 300 17.75 -7.73 -18.65
CA ALA A 300 16.61 -8.27 -19.39
C ALA A 300 15.45 -7.28 -19.48
N LYS A 301 15.14 -6.58 -18.38
CA LYS A 301 14.09 -5.53 -18.39
C LYS A 301 14.50 -4.35 -19.27
N LEU A 302 15.77 -3.94 -19.24
CA LEU A 302 16.30 -2.90 -20.11
C LEU A 302 16.17 -3.28 -21.59
N ALA A 303 16.53 -4.52 -21.95
CA ALA A 303 16.38 -5.04 -23.30
C ALA A 303 14.89 -5.14 -23.72
N ARG A 304 14.00 -5.53 -22.80
CA ARG A 304 12.55 -5.57 -23.04
C ARG A 304 11.98 -4.18 -23.33
N VAL A 305 12.35 -3.17 -22.54
CA VAL A 305 11.98 -1.76 -22.80
C VAL A 305 12.49 -1.32 -24.17
N LYS A 306 13.73 -1.68 -24.52
CA LYS A 306 14.27 -1.37 -25.85
C LYS A 306 13.48 -2.02 -26.97
N SER A 307 13.11 -3.28 -26.80
CA SER A 307 12.31 -4.03 -27.76
C SER A 307 10.95 -3.38 -27.99
N LEU A 308 10.24 -3.06 -26.92
CA LEU A 308 8.89 -2.48 -27.00
C LEU A 308 8.90 -1.07 -27.62
N PHE A 309 9.80 -0.19 -27.18
CA PHE A 309 9.73 1.23 -27.52
C PHE A 309 10.65 1.66 -28.65
N TYR A 310 11.74 0.95 -28.95
CA TYR A 310 12.78 1.39 -29.89
C TYR A 310 12.93 0.52 -31.16
N ASN A 311 12.45 -0.72 -31.20
CA ASN A 311 12.59 -1.58 -32.40
C ASN A 311 11.65 -1.22 -33.56
N GLY A 312 10.52 -0.56 -33.30
CA GLY A 312 9.54 -0.19 -34.33
C GLY A 312 9.91 1.08 -35.13
N ASN A 313 9.32 1.22 -36.33
CA ASN A 313 9.44 2.42 -37.16
C ASN A 313 8.26 3.37 -36.91
N TRP A 314 8.35 4.18 -35.85
CA TRP A 314 7.40 5.24 -35.54
C TRP A 314 8.17 6.52 -35.19
N GLN A 315 7.53 7.68 -35.40
CA GLN A 315 8.16 8.99 -35.30
C GLN A 315 7.37 9.90 -34.36
N VAL A 316 8.05 10.88 -33.77
CA VAL A 316 7.43 11.93 -32.95
C VAL A 316 7.57 13.25 -33.70
N ASN A 317 6.45 13.79 -34.16
CA ASN A 317 6.42 15.08 -34.89
C ASN A 317 6.68 16.27 -33.94
N ALA A 318 6.07 16.24 -32.76
CA ALA A 318 6.22 17.25 -31.73
C ALA A 318 6.11 16.61 -30.34
N LEU A 319 6.90 17.12 -29.38
CA LEU A 319 6.74 16.73 -27.99
C LEU A 319 5.47 17.37 -27.42
N PRO A 320 4.63 16.60 -26.70
CA PRO A 320 3.45 17.14 -26.05
C PRO A 320 3.85 18.08 -24.90
N GLY A 321 3.09 19.16 -24.74
CA GLY A 321 3.23 20.05 -23.58
C GLY A 321 2.70 19.44 -22.27
N TYR A 322 2.66 20.27 -21.23
CA TYR A 322 2.19 19.91 -19.87
C TYR A 322 0.87 20.59 -19.48
N GLY A 323 0.16 21.18 -20.46
CA GLY A 323 -1.11 21.86 -20.22
C GLY A 323 -2.22 20.92 -19.71
N PRO A 324 -3.32 21.46 -19.14
CA PRO A 324 -4.42 20.68 -18.55
C PRO A 324 -4.96 19.57 -19.46
N GLU A 325 -5.20 19.86 -20.74
CA GLU A 325 -5.68 18.86 -21.71
C GLU A 325 -4.71 17.67 -21.87
N ARG A 326 -3.39 17.95 -21.88
CA ARG A 326 -2.36 16.92 -22.01
C ARG A 326 -2.21 16.08 -20.75
N ARG A 327 -2.43 16.67 -19.56
CA ARG A 327 -2.44 15.92 -18.29
C ARG A 327 -3.72 15.10 -18.11
N ALA A 328 -4.85 15.56 -18.66
CA ALA A 328 -6.14 14.87 -18.60
C ALA A 328 -6.20 13.61 -19.46
N ASN A 329 -5.48 13.55 -20.57
CA ASN A 329 -5.59 12.44 -21.53
C ASN A 329 -4.21 11.88 -21.95
N PRO A 330 -3.75 10.77 -21.35
CA PRO A 330 -2.48 10.15 -21.71
C PRO A 330 -2.51 9.54 -23.12
N PHE A 331 -3.68 9.17 -23.64
CA PHE A 331 -3.83 8.60 -24.97
C PHE A 331 -3.56 9.62 -26.07
N THR A 332 -3.94 10.88 -25.86
CA THR A 332 -3.59 11.99 -26.75
C THR A 332 -2.17 12.49 -26.53
N THR A 333 -1.67 12.47 -25.28
CA THR A 333 -0.31 12.93 -24.96
C THR A 333 0.76 12.00 -25.50
N PHE A 334 0.54 10.69 -25.40
CA PHE A 334 1.50 9.67 -25.81
C PHE A 334 1.06 8.91 -27.07
N GLU A 335 0.18 9.51 -27.89
CA GLU A 335 -0.40 8.91 -29.10
C GLU A 335 0.67 8.37 -30.06
N ALA A 336 1.80 9.08 -30.19
CA ALA A 336 2.89 8.68 -31.06
C ALA A 336 3.56 7.36 -30.62
N ILE A 337 3.51 7.01 -29.33
CA ILE A 337 4.02 5.72 -28.84
C ILE A 337 3.00 4.62 -29.22
N PRO A 338 3.42 3.55 -29.92
CA PRO A 338 2.52 2.47 -30.28
C PRO A 338 1.73 1.94 -29.08
N ALA A 339 0.40 1.93 -29.18
CA ALA A 339 -0.48 1.50 -28.09
C ALA A 339 -0.15 0.07 -27.60
N GLN A 340 0.16 -0.85 -28.53
CA GLN A 340 0.58 -2.22 -28.19
C GLN A 340 1.83 -2.25 -27.31
N ALA A 341 2.81 -1.38 -27.56
CA ALA A 341 4.03 -1.32 -26.77
C ALA A 341 3.76 -0.82 -25.35
N ARG A 342 2.90 0.20 -25.21
CA ARG A 342 2.46 0.73 -23.91
C ARG A 342 1.68 -0.33 -23.13
N TYR A 343 0.71 -0.98 -23.76
CA TYR A 343 -0.09 -1.99 -23.09
C TYR A 343 0.75 -3.20 -22.68
N GLN A 344 1.59 -3.73 -23.58
CA GLN A 344 2.44 -4.87 -23.27
C GLN A 344 3.43 -4.57 -22.14
N PHE A 345 3.97 -3.34 -22.07
CA PHE A 345 4.81 -2.94 -20.95
C PHE A 345 4.06 -2.97 -19.62
N MET A 346 2.79 -2.52 -19.62
CA MET A 346 1.95 -2.57 -18.42
C MET A 346 1.62 -4.01 -18.03
N LEU A 347 1.24 -4.86 -18.99
CA LEU A 347 0.96 -6.28 -18.78
C LEU A 347 2.16 -7.04 -18.22
N ASP A 348 3.37 -6.79 -18.74
CA ASP A 348 4.61 -7.43 -18.29
C ASP A 348 4.84 -7.30 -16.77
N ASN A 349 4.24 -6.30 -16.10
CA ASN A 349 4.29 -6.11 -14.65
C ASN A 349 2.93 -5.60 -14.09
N ALA A 350 1.81 -6.21 -14.52
CA ALA A 350 0.49 -5.69 -14.20
C ALA A 350 0.21 -5.54 -12.70
N GLU A 351 0.78 -6.42 -11.87
CA GLU A 351 0.68 -6.32 -10.41
C GLU A 351 1.17 -4.96 -9.91
N TYR A 352 2.33 -4.47 -10.39
CA TYR A 352 2.88 -3.18 -9.99
C TYR A 352 1.88 -2.05 -10.28
N PHE A 353 1.33 -2.01 -11.49
CA PHE A 353 0.40 -0.96 -11.90
C PHE A 353 -0.88 -1.00 -11.08
N VAL A 354 -1.47 -2.19 -10.91
CA VAL A 354 -2.68 -2.36 -10.09
C VAL A 354 -2.40 -1.98 -8.63
N ARG A 355 -1.28 -2.41 -8.07
CA ARG A 355 -0.87 -2.09 -6.70
C ARG A 355 -0.66 -0.59 -6.49
N THR A 356 -0.20 0.16 -7.50
CA THR A 356 -0.06 1.63 -7.36
C THR A 356 -1.37 2.35 -7.10
N PHE A 357 -2.47 1.92 -7.72
CA PHE A 357 -3.77 2.56 -7.53
C PHE A 357 -4.65 1.88 -6.49
N ILE A 358 -4.30 0.66 -6.04
CA ILE A 358 -4.99 -0.03 -4.94
C ILE A 358 -4.34 0.24 -3.56
N ARG A 359 -3.01 0.35 -3.48
CA ARG A 359 -2.26 0.57 -2.23
C ARG A 359 -1.58 1.94 -2.16
N GLY A 360 -1.59 2.72 -3.25
CA GLY A 360 -0.99 4.04 -3.29
C GLY A 360 -1.76 5.10 -2.48
N PRO A 361 -1.27 6.35 -2.46
CA PRO A 361 -1.82 7.43 -1.62
C PRO A 361 -3.32 7.72 -1.80
N VAL A 362 -3.90 7.33 -2.93
CA VAL A 362 -5.33 7.51 -3.22
C VAL A 362 -6.23 6.61 -2.38
N CYS A 363 -5.78 5.40 -2.05
CA CYS A 363 -6.57 4.36 -1.38
C CYS A 363 -6.32 4.34 0.12
N ARG A 364 -6.46 5.52 0.75
CA ARG A 364 -6.39 5.70 2.20
C ARG A 364 -7.71 6.24 2.72
N GLY A 365 -8.31 5.50 3.65
CA GLY A 365 -9.55 5.89 4.31
C GLY A 365 -10.79 5.36 3.58
N GLN A 366 -11.86 5.12 4.34
CA GLN A 366 -13.12 4.53 3.87
C GLN A 366 -13.66 5.18 2.59
N ILE A 367 -13.72 6.51 2.51
CA ILE A 367 -14.26 7.23 1.34
C ILE A 367 -13.53 6.84 0.03
N ALA A 368 -12.24 6.52 0.10
CA ALA A 368 -11.48 6.10 -1.06
C ALA A 368 -11.72 4.63 -1.46
N THR A 369 -11.98 3.77 -0.49
CA THR A 369 -12.09 2.32 -0.66
C THR A 369 -13.54 1.85 -0.81
N ASP A 370 -14.54 2.65 -0.45
CA ASP A 370 -16.00 2.34 -0.53
C ASP A 370 -16.54 2.01 -1.93
N VAL A 371 -15.71 2.24 -2.95
CA VAL A 371 -16.02 1.97 -4.36
C VAL A 371 -15.41 0.68 -4.87
N ILE A 372 -14.78 -0.15 -4.04
CA ILE A 372 -14.32 -1.49 -4.43
C ILE A 372 -14.89 -2.56 -3.49
N ARG A 373 -14.97 -3.80 -3.99
CA ARG A 373 -15.37 -4.96 -3.19
C ARG A 373 -14.22 -5.39 -2.27
N ASP A 374 -14.58 -6.03 -1.16
CA ASP A 374 -13.61 -6.57 -0.20
C ASP A 374 -12.77 -7.72 -0.76
N ASN A 375 -13.28 -8.44 -1.75
CA ASN A 375 -12.54 -9.43 -2.53
C ASN A 375 -13.01 -9.41 -3.99
N PHE A 376 -12.07 -9.27 -4.92
CA PHE A 376 -12.29 -9.49 -6.35
C PHE A 376 -11.00 -9.90 -7.05
N TRP A 377 -11.15 -10.54 -8.22
CA TRP A 377 -10.03 -10.88 -9.09
C TRP A 377 -9.93 -9.90 -10.24
N ALA A 378 -8.71 -9.59 -10.66
CA ALA A 378 -8.42 -8.81 -11.85
C ALA A 378 -7.73 -9.68 -12.91
N LEU A 379 -8.27 -9.60 -14.12
CA LEU A 379 -7.81 -10.23 -15.35
C LEU A 379 -7.54 -9.15 -16.39
N PHE A 380 -6.84 -9.52 -17.46
CA PHE A 380 -6.46 -8.59 -18.51
C PHE A 380 -6.86 -9.13 -19.89
N GLN A 381 -7.32 -8.26 -20.77
CA GLN A 381 -7.67 -8.60 -22.13
C GLN A 381 -6.40 -8.77 -22.98
N ALA A 382 -6.34 -9.82 -23.81
CA ALA A 382 -5.23 -10.04 -24.73
C ALA A 382 -5.12 -8.88 -25.73
N PRO A 383 -3.91 -8.31 -25.98
CA PRO A 383 -3.73 -7.20 -26.92
C PRO A 383 -4.26 -7.47 -28.33
N GLU A 384 -4.23 -8.73 -28.78
CA GLU A 384 -4.71 -9.19 -30.09
C GLU A 384 -6.23 -9.15 -30.21
N HIS A 385 -6.93 -9.01 -29.08
CA HIS A 385 -8.39 -8.93 -29.00
C HIS A 385 -8.87 -7.54 -28.53
N ASP A 386 -7.99 -6.56 -28.36
CA ASP A 386 -8.33 -5.20 -27.93
C ASP A 386 -8.43 -4.27 -29.15
N LEU A 387 -9.63 -3.78 -29.48
CA LEU A 387 -9.86 -2.89 -30.63
C LEU A 387 -9.05 -1.60 -30.54
N TYR A 388 -8.78 -1.09 -29.34
CA TYR A 388 -7.91 0.07 -29.19
C TYR A 388 -6.49 -0.21 -29.71
N ILE A 389 -6.04 -1.46 -29.62
CA ILE A 389 -4.73 -1.91 -30.10
C ILE A 389 -4.74 -2.27 -31.57
N ILE A 390 -5.76 -3.00 -32.05
CA ILE A 390 -5.76 -3.59 -33.40
C ILE A 390 -6.48 -2.76 -34.46
N ASP A 391 -7.36 -1.84 -34.08
CA ASP A 391 -8.15 -1.02 -35.00
C ASP A 391 -7.84 0.49 -34.83
N PRO A 392 -7.11 1.10 -35.77
CA PRO A 392 -6.84 2.54 -35.75
C PRO A 392 -8.10 3.42 -35.85
N ASN A 393 -9.17 2.98 -36.51
CA ASN A 393 -10.41 3.75 -36.65
C ASN A 393 -11.17 3.77 -35.32
N TYR A 394 -11.31 2.61 -34.67
CA TYR A 394 -11.87 2.52 -33.32
C TYR A 394 -11.07 3.39 -32.36
N ARG A 395 -9.74 3.28 -32.39
CA ARG A 395 -8.84 4.09 -31.55
C ARG A 395 -9.01 5.59 -31.77
N GLY A 396 -9.15 6.03 -33.02
CA GLY A 396 -9.39 7.44 -33.35
C GLY A 396 -10.71 7.98 -32.79
N GLN A 397 -11.75 7.15 -32.76
CA GLN A 397 -13.05 7.49 -32.15
C GLN A 397 -13.01 7.43 -30.62
N ALA A 398 -12.31 6.45 -30.05
CA ALA A 398 -12.21 6.27 -28.61
C ALA A 398 -11.35 7.36 -27.94
N THR A 399 -10.20 7.72 -28.51
CA THR A 399 -9.18 8.59 -27.89
C THR A 399 -9.75 9.89 -27.28
N PRO A 400 -10.62 10.65 -27.96
CA PRO A 400 -11.22 11.88 -27.40
C PRO A 400 -12.12 11.65 -26.19
N LEU A 401 -12.70 10.46 -26.05
CA LEU A 401 -13.63 10.08 -24.97
C LEU A 401 -12.90 9.63 -23.69
N LEU A 402 -11.60 9.34 -23.78
CA LEU A 402 -10.78 8.78 -22.69
C LEU A 402 -10.18 9.83 -21.73
N ALA A 403 -10.53 11.11 -21.90
CA ALA A 403 -10.05 12.17 -21.01
C ALA A 403 -10.59 11.99 -19.57
N MET A 404 -9.75 12.32 -18.59
CA MET A 404 -10.02 12.18 -17.16
C MET A 404 -10.19 13.54 -16.46
N PRO A 405 -10.99 13.62 -15.38
CA PRO A 405 -11.15 14.83 -14.56
C PRO A 405 -9.95 15.12 -13.64
N GLY A 406 -10.08 16.13 -12.78
CA GLY A 406 -9.09 16.45 -11.73
C GLY A 406 -7.99 17.44 -12.16
N GLN A 407 -8.16 18.11 -13.31
CA GLN A 407 -7.29 19.21 -13.76
C GLN A 407 -7.83 20.60 -13.38
N ASN A 408 -9.13 20.69 -13.06
CA ASN A 408 -9.79 21.90 -12.56
C ASN A 408 -10.22 21.65 -11.11
N ASP A 409 -9.65 22.42 -10.19
CA ASP A 409 -9.88 22.28 -8.76
C ASP A 409 -10.97 23.23 -8.23
N ASP A 410 -11.68 23.96 -9.10
CA ASP A 410 -12.78 24.84 -8.69
C ASP A 410 -13.94 24.01 -8.10
N VAL A 411 -14.34 24.33 -6.87
CA VAL A 411 -15.41 23.64 -6.14
C VAL A 411 -16.76 23.82 -6.83
N GLY A 412 -17.00 24.97 -7.47
CA GLY A 412 -18.25 25.23 -8.20
C GLY A 412 -18.41 24.38 -9.47
N SER A 413 -17.32 23.80 -9.98
CA SER A 413 -17.30 23.05 -11.24
C SER A 413 -17.53 21.54 -11.08
N VAL A 414 -17.60 21.01 -9.85
CA VAL A 414 -17.67 19.57 -9.59
C VAL A 414 -18.85 18.90 -10.30
N LEU A 415 -20.05 19.49 -10.21
CA LEU A 415 -21.26 18.88 -10.79
C LEU A 415 -21.27 18.94 -12.32
N SER A 416 -20.87 20.07 -12.91
CA SER A 416 -20.81 20.19 -14.38
C SER A 416 -19.73 19.29 -14.97
N LEU A 417 -18.52 19.28 -14.36
CA LEU A 417 -17.45 18.39 -14.79
C LEU A 417 -17.87 16.93 -14.62
N TRP A 418 -18.53 16.59 -13.52
CA TRP A 418 -19.07 15.26 -13.32
C TRP A 418 -19.96 14.87 -14.52
N HIS A 419 -21.02 15.63 -14.82
CA HIS A 419 -21.88 15.31 -15.97
C HIS A 419 -21.11 15.14 -17.29
N ASP A 420 -20.21 16.09 -17.63
CA ASP A 420 -19.41 16.02 -18.86
C ASP A 420 -18.55 14.75 -18.95
N TYR A 421 -17.93 14.34 -17.84
CA TYR A 421 -17.05 13.18 -17.81
C TYR A 421 -17.81 11.85 -17.73
N ARG A 422 -19.03 11.78 -17.18
CA ARG A 422 -19.88 10.59 -17.39
C ARG A 422 -20.34 10.49 -18.80
N ASP A 423 -20.83 11.57 -19.38
CA ASP A 423 -21.45 11.49 -20.69
C ASP A 423 -20.40 11.00 -21.70
N LYS A 424 -19.16 11.53 -21.64
CA LYS A 424 -18.01 10.99 -22.40
C LYS A 424 -17.68 9.53 -22.09
N ARG A 425 -17.71 9.13 -20.83
CA ARG A 425 -17.46 7.74 -20.45
C ARG A 425 -18.56 6.82 -21.00
N ASN A 426 -19.82 7.20 -20.94
CA ASN A 426 -20.94 6.43 -21.47
C ASN A 426 -20.91 6.37 -22.99
N GLU A 427 -20.55 7.46 -23.66
CA GLU A 427 -20.25 7.46 -25.11
C GLU A 427 -19.14 6.46 -25.44
N TYR A 428 -18.09 6.36 -24.62
CA TYR A 428 -17.04 5.36 -24.80
C TYR A 428 -17.55 3.93 -24.60
N GLU A 429 -18.32 3.67 -23.53
CA GLU A 429 -18.87 2.33 -23.27
C GLU A 429 -19.87 1.90 -24.35
N ALA A 430 -20.67 2.84 -24.89
CA ALA A 430 -21.57 2.58 -26.01
C ALA A 430 -20.78 2.27 -27.29
N LEU A 431 -19.78 3.09 -27.64
CA LEU A 431 -18.87 2.82 -28.76
C LEU A 431 -18.21 1.44 -28.63
N ARG A 432 -17.75 1.11 -27.42
CA ARG A 432 -17.13 -0.19 -27.12
C ARG A 432 -18.14 -1.31 -27.30
N ARG A 433 -19.30 -1.26 -26.64
CA ARG A 433 -20.35 -2.27 -26.75
C ARG A 433 -20.67 -2.55 -28.22
N ASP A 434 -21.00 -1.51 -28.96
CA ASP A 434 -21.44 -1.62 -30.35
C ASP A 434 -20.33 -2.16 -31.25
N SER A 435 -19.09 -1.67 -31.11
CA SER A 435 -17.95 -2.13 -31.93
C SER A 435 -17.53 -3.57 -31.61
N TYR A 436 -17.66 -3.99 -30.35
CA TYR A 436 -17.29 -5.33 -29.93
C TYR A 436 -18.38 -6.37 -30.21
N ALA A 437 -19.62 -5.94 -30.46
CA ALA A 437 -20.71 -6.84 -30.88
C ALA A 437 -20.45 -7.45 -32.28
N ASP A 438 -19.72 -6.74 -33.14
CA ASP A 438 -19.32 -7.20 -34.48
C ASP A 438 -18.10 -8.14 -34.47
N LEU A 439 -17.48 -8.37 -33.31
CA LEU A 439 -16.32 -9.26 -33.18
C LEU A 439 -16.70 -10.72 -32.97
N PRO A 440 -15.79 -11.66 -33.28
CA PRO A 440 -15.95 -13.04 -32.84
C PRO A 440 -16.20 -13.12 -31.33
N ALA A 441 -17.15 -13.97 -30.95
CA ALA A 441 -17.50 -14.22 -29.57
C ALA A 441 -16.26 -14.49 -28.70
N PRO A 442 -16.14 -13.85 -27.51
CA PRO A 442 -14.93 -13.94 -26.70
C PRO A 442 -14.70 -15.37 -26.21
N SER A 443 -13.43 -15.76 -26.14
CA SER A 443 -13.00 -17.10 -25.74
C SER A 443 -11.82 -17.01 -24.76
N TRP A 444 -11.24 -18.15 -24.38
CA TRP A 444 -10.01 -18.17 -23.57
C TRP A 444 -8.84 -17.41 -24.22
N SER A 445 -8.80 -17.30 -25.56
CA SER A 445 -7.77 -16.49 -26.25
C SER A 445 -7.92 -14.99 -26.02
N SER A 446 -9.11 -14.54 -25.62
CA SER A 446 -9.38 -13.13 -25.32
C SER A 446 -8.77 -12.68 -23.99
N LEU A 447 -8.31 -13.61 -23.15
CA LEU A 447 -7.63 -13.32 -21.89
C LEU A 447 -6.11 -13.35 -22.08
N TRP A 448 -5.44 -12.33 -21.58
CA TRP A 448 -3.99 -12.27 -21.55
C TRP A 448 -3.45 -13.24 -20.49
N ALA A 449 -2.52 -14.09 -20.89
CA ALA A 449 -1.90 -15.12 -20.05
C ALA A 449 -0.38 -15.18 -20.27
N GLY A 450 0.25 -14.01 -20.43
CA GLY A 450 1.65 -13.92 -20.87
C GLY A 450 2.69 -14.22 -19.79
N ASN A 451 2.37 -14.00 -18.51
CA ASN A 451 3.22 -14.33 -17.37
C ASN A 451 2.39 -14.40 -16.06
N ASP A 452 3.08 -14.52 -14.92
CA ASP A 452 2.52 -14.58 -13.56
C ASP A 452 1.80 -13.31 -13.07
N ASN A 453 1.77 -12.23 -13.86
CA ASN A 453 0.97 -11.02 -13.58
C ASN A 453 -0.43 -11.07 -14.21
N ALA A 454 -0.76 -12.14 -14.94
CA ALA A 454 -2.05 -12.28 -15.62
C ALA A 454 -3.25 -12.43 -14.68
N LEU A 455 -3.00 -12.95 -13.47
CA LEU A 455 -4.01 -13.28 -12.48
C LEU A 455 -3.67 -12.53 -11.19
N LEU A 456 -4.56 -11.65 -10.74
CA LEU A 456 -4.37 -10.89 -9.51
C LEU A 456 -5.58 -11.03 -8.59
N SER A 457 -5.34 -11.07 -7.28
CA SER A 457 -6.34 -10.96 -6.23
C SER A 457 -6.19 -9.63 -5.51
N ILE A 458 -7.33 -8.98 -5.27
CA ILE A 458 -7.40 -7.72 -4.57
C ILE A 458 -8.26 -7.92 -3.32
N PHE A 459 -7.75 -7.47 -2.18
CA PHE A 459 -8.47 -7.47 -0.91
C PHE A 459 -8.59 -6.04 -0.38
N ARG A 460 -9.78 -5.63 0.03
CA ARG A 460 -10.00 -4.39 0.79
C ARG A 460 -10.23 -4.74 2.26
N HIS A 461 -9.50 -4.05 3.13
CA HIS A 461 -9.53 -4.18 4.58
C HIS A 461 -10.19 -2.93 5.17
N PHE A 462 -11.44 -2.67 4.79
CA PHE A 462 -12.22 -1.45 5.06
C PHE A 462 -11.59 -0.15 4.52
N ASP A 463 -10.47 0.31 5.08
CA ASP A 463 -9.87 1.63 4.81
C ASP A 463 -8.48 1.58 4.14
N SER A 464 -8.06 0.36 3.78
CA SER A 464 -6.83 0.03 3.07
C SER A 464 -7.07 -1.17 2.16
N ALA A 465 -6.11 -1.49 1.29
CA ALA A 465 -6.21 -2.62 0.38
C ALA A 465 -4.85 -3.22 0.02
N ALA A 466 -4.87 -4.45 -0.50
CA ALA A 466 -3.70 -5.20 -0.94
C ALA A 466 -3.93 -5.83 -2.33
N VAL A 467 -2.83 -6.07 -3.03
CA VAL A 467 -2.81 -6.75 -4.34
C VAL A 467 -1.73 -7.81 -4.31
N THR A 468 -2.11 -9.02 -4.70
CA THR A 468 -1.21 -10.19 -4.76
C THR A 468 -1.45 -10.95 -6.06
N LYS A 469 -0.39 -11.51 -6.63
CA LYS A 469 -0.48 -12.43 -7.77
C LYS A 469 -1.20 -13.73 -7.42
N GLY A 470 -1.92 -14.26 -8.39
CA GLY A 470 -2.71 -15.48 -8.26
C GLY A 470 -4.16 -15.22 -7.88
N LEU A 471 -4.95 -16.30 -7.86
CA LEU A 471 -6.39 -16.30 -7.57
C LEU A 471 -6.61 -16.90 -6.17
N ILE A 472 -6.71 -16.03 -5.17
CA ILE A 472 -6.79 -16.33 -3.73
C ILE A 472 -8.23 -16.09 -3.25
N GLY A 473 -8.68 -16.86 -2.26
CA GLY A 473 -10.02 -16.77 -1.67
C GLY A 473 -11.06 -17.66 -2.36
N ASP A 474 -12.34 -17.55 -2.00
CA ASP A 474 -13.41 -18.17 -2.80
C ASP A 474 -13.57 -17.45 -4.15
N VAL A 475 -14.41 -17.97 -5.04
CA VAL A 475 -14.82 -17.27 -6.26
C VAL A 475 -15.53 -15.96 -5.86
N PRO A 476 -14.97 -14.78 -6.19
CA PRO A 476 -15.52 -13.51 -5.72
C PRO A 476 -16.86 -13.19 -6.37
N GLN A 477 -17.59 -12.24 -5.76
CA GLN A 477 -18.85 -11.76 -6.32
C GLN A 477 -18.62 -11.15 -7.71
N THR A 478 -17.59 -10.31 -7.85
CA THR A 478 -17.22 -9.58 -9.07
C THR A 478 -15.82 -9.97 -9.56
N MET A 479 -15.58 -9.85 -10.86
CA MET A 479 -14.25 -9.90 -11.47
C MET A 479 -14.07 -8.69 -12.39
N TRP A 480 -12.86 -8.16 -12.46
CA TRP A 480 -12.50 -7.04 -13.34
C TRP A 480 -11.73 -7.55 -14.54
N LEU A 481 -12.14 -7.15 -15.75
CA LEU A 481 -11.39 -7.39 -16.97
C LEU A 481 -10.87 -6.06 -17.52
N PHE A 482 -9.58 -5.80 -17.32
CA PHE A 482 -8.91 -4.62 -17.85
C PHE A 482 -8.54 -4.81 -19.32
N ASP A 483 -9.04 -3.92 -20.17
CA ASP A 483 -8.44 -3.64 -21.48
C ASP A 483 -7.38 -2.52 -21.36
N PHE A 484 -6.70 -2.19 -22.46
CA PHE A 484 -5.66 -1.17 -22.41
C PHE A 484 -6.18 0.20 -21.96
N PRO A 485 -7.27 0.75 -22.55
CA PRO A 485 -7.82 2.01 -22.10
C PRO A 485 -8.17 2.04 -20.61
N LEU A 486 -8.83 1.01 -20.08
CA LEU A 486 -9.18 0.97 -18.66
C LEU A 486 -7.95 0.90 -17.76
N LEU A 487 -6.95 0.08 -18.08
CA LEU A 487 -5.76 -0.07 -17.24
C LEU A 487 -4.97 1.24 -17.14
N GLU A 488 -4.68 1.89 -18.26
CA GLU A 488 -3.90 3.13 -18.27
C GLU A 488 -4.71 4.32 -17.72
N ARG A 489 -6.03 4.41 -17.99
CA ARG A 489 -6.89 5.43 -17.37
C ARG A 489 -6.92 5.30 -15.86
N THR A 490 -7.10 4.08 -15.35
CA THR A 490 -7.13 3.84 -13.91
C THR A 490 -5.81 4.25 -13.26
N TYR A 491 -4.68 3.89 -13.88
CA TYR A 491 -3.35 4.31 -13.42
C TYR A 491 -3.18 5.84 -13.40
N TYR A 492 -3.54 6.55 -14.49
CA TYR A 492 -3.39 8.00 -14.51
C TYR A 492 -4.35 8.72 -13.56
N GLN A 493 -5.60 8.28 -13.47
CA GLN A 493 -6.60 8.88 -12.60
C GLN A 493 -6.21 8.79 -11.13
N LEU A 494 -5.70 7.63 -10.72
CA LEU A 494 -5.51 7.29 -9.30
C LEU A 494 -4.06 7.41 -8.83
N ALA A 495 -3.08 7.43 -9.73
CA ALA A 495 -1.67 7.63 -9.38
C ALA A 495 -1.11 8.95 -9.94
N VAL A 496 -1.00 9.10 -11.26
CA VAL A 496 -0.28 10.22 -11.89
C VAL A 496 -0.95 11.57 -11.61
N ASN A 497 -2.27 11.64 -11.77
CA ASN A 497 -3.05 12.85 -11.60
C ASN A 497 -3.56 13.05 -10.17
N PHE A 498 -3.54 12.01 -9.33
CA PHE A 498 -4.02 12.11 -7.96
C PHE A 498 -3.11 12.99 -7.11
N ASP A 499 -3.74 13.85 -6.32
CA ASP A 499 -3.07 14.84 -5.53
C ASP A 499 -3.57 14.83 -4.09
N VAL A 500 -2.79 14.19 -3.23
CA VAL A 500 -3.07 14.06 -1.80
C VAL A 500 -3.13 15.41 -1.07
N PHE A 501 -2.45 16.45 -1.59
CA PHE A 501 -2.48 17.80 -1.04
C PHE A 501 -3.62 18.65 -1.64
N GLY A 502 -4.40 18.07 -2.56
CA GLY A 502 -5.49 18.71 -3.29
C GLY A 502 -6.64 19.11 -2.37
N ASN A 503 -7.59 19.85 -2.93
CA ASN A 503 -8.82 20.22 -2.23
C ASN A 503 -9.91 19.16 -2.41
N VAL A 504 -11.03 19.35 -1.72
CA VAL A 504 -12.20 18.47 -1.78
C VAL A 504 -12.75 18.28 -3.19
N SER A 505 -12.67 19.28 -4.08
CA SER A 505 -13.11 19.18 -5.48
C SER A 505 -12.31 18.13 -6.24
N HIS A 506 -10.98 18.20 -6.16
CA HIS A 506 -10.08 17.21 -6.77
C HIS A 506 -10.33 15.80 -6.23
N GLN A 507 -10.46 15.71 -4.91
CA GLN A 507 -10.69 14.47 -4.18
C GLN A 507 -12.03 13.81 -4.57
N ALA A 508 -13.09 14.60 -4.76
CA ALA A 508 -14.40 14.12 -5.18
C ALA A 508 -14.41 13.69 -6.65
N GLN A 509 -13.90 14.54 -7.55
CA GLN A 509 -13.83 14.25 -9.00
C GLN A 509 -13.09 12.93 -9.29
N THR A 510 -11.97 12.71 -8.60
CA THR A 510 -11.18 11.47 -8.77
C THR A 510 -11.97 10.22 -8.40
N ARG A 511 -12.68 10.26 -7.26
CA ARG A 511 -13.41 9.09 -6.76
C ARG A 511 -14.70 8.82 -7.53
N LEU A 512 -15.43 9.88 -7.91
CA LEU A 512 -16.63 9.76 -8.74
C LEU A 512 -16.31 9.16 -10.10
N TYR A 513 -15.19 9.57 -10.71
CA TYR A 513 -14.77 9.00 -11.99
C TYR A 513 -14.23 7.58 -11.86
N PHE A 514 -13.59 7.24 -10.74
CA PHE A 514 -13.14 5.87 -10.51
C PHE A 514 -14.30 4.87 -10.44
N ASP A 515 -15.41 5.24 -9.79
CA ASP A 515 -16.64 4.44 -9.79
C ASP A 515 -17.08 4.07 -11.23
N LEU A 516 -17.00 5.03 -12.14
CA LEU A 516 -17.37 4.84 -13.54
C LEU A 516 -16.46 3.84 -14.27
N ILE A 517 -15.14 3.95 -14.12
CA ILE A 517 -14.19 3.09 -14.84
C ILE A 517 -14.07 1.70 -14.21
N ARG A 518 -14.31 1.56 -12.89
CA ARG A 518 -14.53 0.26 -12.25
C ARG A 518 -15.67 -0.48 -12.91
N ASN A 519 -16.83 0.17 -13.04
CA ASN A 519 -17.99 -0.44 -13.65
C ASN A 519 -17.70 -0.90 -15.10
N GLY A 520 -16.90 -0.15 -15.87
CA GLY A 520 -16.42 -0.61 -17.19
C GLY A 520 -15.63 -1.92 -17.13
N ALA A 521 -14.75 -2.11 -16.13
CA ALA A 521 -14.02 -3.36 -15.96
C ALA A 521 -14.93 -4.56 -15.59
N GLU A 522 -15.99 -4.32 -14.83
CA GLU A 522 -17.02 -5.31 -14.51
C GLU A 522 -17.87 -5.67 -15.75
N GLN A 523 -18.27 -4.67 -16.54
CA GLN A 523 -19.00 -4.89 -17.80
C GLN A 523 -18.16 -5.65 -18.82
N ASN A 524 -16.86 -5.34 -18.92
CA ASN A 524 -15.92 -6.08 -19.76
C ASN A 524 -15.89 -7.57 -19.42
N PHE A 525 -15.91 -7.91 -18.13
CA PHE A 525 -15.98 -9.30 -17.69
C PHE A 525 -17.30 -9.96 -18.08
N LEU A 526 -18.44 -9.27 -17.96
CA LEU A 526 -19.75 -9.84 -18.30
C LEU A 526 -19.84 -10.33 -19.75
N ARG A 527 -19.07 -9.75 -20.69
CA ARG A 527 -19.02 -10.24 -22.07
C ARG A 527 -18.48 -11.68 -22.19
N LEU A 528 -17.72 -12.16 -21.22
CA LEU A 528 -17.28 -13.56 -21.15
C LEU A 528 -18.41 -14.51 -20.74
N MET A 529 -19.44 -14.01 -20.06
CA MET A 529 -20.58 -14.79 -19.59
C MET A 529 -21.63 -14.98 -20.70
N PRO A 530 -22.49 -16.01 -20.60
CA PRO A 530 -23.64 -16.18 -21.51
C PRO A 530 -24.55 -14.95 -21.49
N ALA A 531 -25.01 -14.51 -22.65
CA ALA A 531 -25.78 -13.28 -22.86
C ALA A 531 -26.95 -13.16 -21.86
N ASP A 532 -27.82 -14.17 -21.82
CA ASP A 532 -29.01 -14.25 -20.95
C ASP A 532 -28.70 -14.21 -19.44
N SER A 533 -27.45 -14.41 -19.01
CA SER A 533 -27.05 -14.39 -17.59
C SER A 533 -26.54 -13.03 -17.11
N ARG A 534 -26.16 -12.13 -18.03
CA ARG A 534 -25.40 -10.92 -17.69
C ARG A 534 -26.20 -9.92 -16.86
N GLU A 535 -27.46 -9.69 -17.22
CA GLU A 535 -28.37 -8.83 -16.46
C GLU A 535 -28.59 -9.36 -15.03
N GLY A 536 -28.71 -10.69 -14.87
CA GLY A 536 -28.83 -11.32 -13.56
C GLY A 536 -27.61 -11.09 -12.67
N TYR A 537 -26.40 -11.14 -13.24
CA TYR A 537 -25.18 -10.80 -12.49
C TYR A 537 -25.12 -9.31 -12.13
N LEU A 538 -25.47 -8.43 -13.06
CA LEU A 538 -25.45 -7.00 -12.81
C LEU A 538 -26.46 -6.60 -11.72
N ASP A 539 -27.65 -7.19 -11.74
CA ASP A 539 -28.68 -7.02 -10.71
C ASP A 539 -28.22 -7.52 -9.32
N ASP A 540 -27.49 -8.63 -9.26
CA ASP A 540 -26.90 -9.13 -8.01
C ASP A 540 -25.80 -8.20 -7.49
N TRP A 541 -24.98 -7.64 -8.38
CA TRP A 541 -23.91 -6.71 -8.03
C TRP A 541 -24.41 -5.32 -7.61
N TYR A 542 -25.59 -4.91 -8.09
CA TYR A 542 -26.12 -3.57 -7.89
C TYR A 542 -27.56 -3.60 -7.35
N GLN A 543 -27.74 -4.18 -6.17
CA GLN A 543 -29.04 -4.27 -5.53
C GLN A 543 -29.51 -2.90 -4.97
N ASN A 544 -30.83 -2.75 -4.79
CA ASN A 544 -31.46 -1.60 -4.14
C ASN A 544 -31.05 -0.25 -4.76
N SER A 545 -30.39 0.63 -3.99
CA SER A 545 -29.90 1.93 -4.48
C SER A 545 -28.89 1.80 -5.64
N GLY A 546 -28.23 0.64 -5.78
CA GLY A 546 -27.37 0.33 -6.92
C GLY A 546 -28.13 0.37 -8.25
N LYS A 547 -29.39 -0.12 -8.29
CA LYS A 547 -30.24 -0.08 -9.48
C LYS A 547 -30.56 1.36 -9.92
N PHE A 548 -30.73 2.26 -8.95
CA PHE A 548 -30.91 3.68 -9.24
C PHE A 548 -29.62 4.30 -9.83
N LYS A 549 -28.45 3.96 -9.28
CA LYS A 549 -27.16 4.40 -9.84
C LYS A 549 -26.97 3.89 -11.27
N MET A 550 -27.25 2.62 -11.52
CA MET A 550 -27.18 2.03 -12.86
C MET A 550 -28.05 2.80 -13.85
N TRP A 551 -29.33 3.02 -13.51
CA TRP A 551 -30.26 3.74 -14.37
C TRP A 551 -29.84 5.18 -14.68
N LEU A 552 -29.20 5.86 -13.72
CA LEU A 552 -28.88 7.29 -13.84
C LEU A 552 -27.53 7.56 -14.49
N ASP A 553 -26.53 6.70 -14.24
CA ASP A 553 -25.14 7.03 -14.52
C ASP A 553 -24.39 6.02 -15.40
N TYR A 554 -24.86 4.78 -15.52
CA TYR A 554 -24.12 3.74 -16.25
C TYR A 554 -24.75 3.43 -17.60
N GLU A 555 -23.91 3.25 -18.61
CA GLU A 555 -24.31 2.76 -19.92
C GLU A 555 -24.78 1.30 -19.85
N ALA A 556 -25.73 0.94 -20.72
CA ALA A 556 -26.28 -0.42 -20.82
C ALA A 556 -25.24 -1.43 -21.31
N ILE A 557 -25.31 -2.65 -20.79
CA ILE A 557 -24.41 -3.75 -21.17
C ILE A 557 -24.80 -4.36 -22.52
N ASP A 558 -23.88 -5.14 -23.06
CA ASP A 558 -24.13 -6.11 -24.13
C ASP A 558 -24.86 -7.32 -23.52
N ASP A 559 -26.12 -7.54 -23.84
CA ASP A 559 -26.98 -8.62 -23.29
C ASP A 559 -27.45 -9.64 -24.33
N ASP A 560 -27.00 -9.53 -25.58
CA ASP A 560 -27.48 -10.35 -26.70
C ASP A 560 -26.36 -11.07 -27.47
N THR A 561 -25.10 -10.58 -27.43
CA THR A 561 -24.02 -11.23 -28.18
C THR A 561 -23.54 -12.51 -27.48
N PRO A 562 -23.24 -13.59 -28.24
CA PRO A 562 -22.83 -14.86 -27.63
C PRO A 562 -21.40 -14.81 -27.06
N THR A 563 -21.13 -15.65 -26.06
CA THR A 563 -19.77 -16.02 -25.64
C THR A 563 -19.35 -17.32 -26.34
N ALA A 564 -18.06 -17.47 -26.68
CA ALA A 564 -17.52 -18.72 -27.21
C ALA A 564 -17.06 -19.68 -26.09
N LEU A 565 -17.13 -19.24 -24.83
CA LEU A 565 -16.83 -20.07 -23.67
C LEU A 565 -17.93 -21.10 -23.46
N LYS A 566 -17.53 -22.36 -23.29
CA LYS A 566 -18.43 -23.45 -22.93
C LYS A 566 -18.51 -23.51 -21.41
N LEU A 567 -19.55 -22.89 -20.87
CA LEU A 567 -19.78 -22.75 -19.43
C LEU A 567 -21.04 -23.52 -19.02
N ASP A 568 -21.07 -24.00 -17.79
CA ASP A 568 -22.28 -24.57 -17.17
C ASP A 568 -23.42 -23.55 -17.18
N GLU A 569 -24.60 -23.96 -17.65
CA GLU A 569 -25.76 -23.06 -17.80
C GLU A 569 -26.36 -22.63 -16.45
N LYS A 570 -26.13 -23.39 -15.37
CA LYS A 570 -26.71 -23.11 -14.05
C LYS A 570 -25.81 -22.19 -13.23
N ASP A 571 -24.50 -22.33 -13.35
CA ASP A 571 -23.53 -21.48 -12.65
C ASP A 571 -22.31 -21.14 -13.53
N PRO A 572 -22.52 -20.31 -14.59
CA PRO A 572 -21.47 -20.06 -15.57
C PRO A 572 -20.28 -19.31 -14.98
N LYS A 573 -20.49 -18.42 -14.01
CA LYS A 573 -19.41 -17.70 -13.32
C LYS A 573 -18.52 -18.64 -12.50
N ARG A 574 -19.12 -19.55 -11.72
CA ARG A 574 -18.32 -20.52 -10.94
C ARG A 574 -17.59 -21.48 -11.87
N ASP A 575 -18.24 -21.97 -12.92
CA ASP A 575 -17.57 -22.84 -13.91
C ASP A 575 -16.44 -22.11 -14.63
N PHE A 576 -16.64 -20.85 -15.03
CA PHE A 576 -15.57 -20.00 -15.57
C PHE A 576 -14.38 -19.92 -14.60
N ALA A 577 -14.63 -19.64 -13.32
CA ALA A 577 -13.59 -19.53 -12.30
C ALA A 577 -12.79 -20.85 -12.15
N MET A 578 -13.49 -21.99 -12.12
CA MET A 578 -12.85 -23.31 -12.01
C MET A 578 -12.07 -23.67 -13.27
N GLN A 579 -12.60 -23.38 -14.46
CA GLN A 579 -11.89 -23.57 -15.72
C GLN A 579 -10.68 -22.64 -15.84
N LEU A 580 -10.76 -21.41 -15.35
CA LEU A 580 -9.66 -20.44 -15.30
C LEU A 580 -8.52 -20.97 -14.41
N LEU A 581 -8.85 -21.42 -13.21
CA LEU A 581 -7.91 -22.05 -12.26
C LEU A 581 -7.24 -23.29 -12.87
N ALA A 582 -8.00 -24.15 -13.56
CA ALA A 582 -7.47 -25.35 -14.19
C ALA A 582 -6.58 -25.02 -15.41
N ARG A 583 -7.01 -24.08 -16.27
CA ARG A 583 -6.32 -23.73 -17.51
C ARG A 583 -5.01 -22.98 -17.27
N TYR A 584 -5.00 -22.07 -16.31
CA TYR A 584 -3.85 -21.21 -16.02
C TYR A 584 -3.21 -21.54 -14.67
N GLY A 585 -3.37 -22.78 -14.19
CA GLY A 585 -2.80 -23.23 -12.91
C GLY A 585 -1.29 -23.04 -12.81
N GLU A 586 -0.55 -23.20 -13.92
CA GLU A 586 0.90 -22.95 -13.96
C GLU A 586 1.28 -21.47 -13.86
N LEU A 587 0.36 -20.56 -14.24
CA LEU A 587 0.54 -19.11 -14.09
C LEU A 587 0.02 -18.60 -12.75
N ASN A 588 -0.85 -19.36 -12.08
CA ASN A 588 -1.38 -19.02 -10.77
C ASN A 588 -0.27 -19.14 -9.73
N ALA A 589 0.43 -18.03 -9.51
CA ALA A 589 1.63 -17.94 -8.68
C ALA A 589 1.43 -18.47 -7.25
N THR A 590 0.20 -18.53 -6.76
CA THR A 590 -0.08 -18.99 -5.40
C THR A 590 -1.37 -19.82 -5.32
N PRO A 591 -1.27 -21.16 -5.42
CA PRO A 591 -2.39 -22.06 -5.23
C PRO A 591 -3.00 -21.93 -3.82
N ASP A 592 -4.31 -22.04 -3.74
CA ASP A 592 -5.07 -21.83 -2.50
C ASP A 592 -6.02 -23.01 -2.23
N PRO A 593 -5.54 -24.02 -1.49
CA PRO A 593 -6.34 -25.19 -1.11
C PRO A 593 -7.23 -24.95 0.12
N ILE A 594 -7.09 -23.81 0.83
CA ILE A 594 -7.81 -23.56 2.08
C ILE A 594 -9.21 -23.02 1.79
N ASN A 595 -9.32 -22.05 0.88
CA ASN A 595 -10.57 -21.30 0.66
C ASN A 595 -11.55 -21.95 -0.33
N ARG A 596 -11.10 -22.95 -1.09
CA ARG A 596 -11.92 -23.64 -2.11
C ARG A 596 -11.85 -25.15 -1.97
N CYS A 597 -11.72 -25.64 -0.74
CA CYS A 597 -11.60 -27.08 -0.51
C CYS A 597 -12.91 -27.82 -0.76
N ASP A 598 -12.91 -28.71 -1.74
CA ASP A 598 -14.00 -29.64 -2.07
C ASP A 598 -13.64 -31.12 -1.81
N GLY A 599 -12.37 -31.39 -1.47
CA GLY A 599 -11.82 -32.71 -1.22
C GLY A 599 -11.54 -33.02 0.26
N ALA A 600 -10.91 -34.17 0.51
CA ALA A 600 -10.53 -34.61 1.87
C ALA A 600 -9.26 -33.93 2.41
N TYR A 601 -8.51 -33.21 1.56
CA TYR A 601 -7.21 -32.62 1.89
C TYR A 601 -7.21 -31.13 1.54
N CYS A 602 -7.39 -30.27 2.54
CA CYS A 602 -7.52 -28.82 2.44
C CYS A 602 -6.22 -28.10 2.86
N SER A 603 -5.08 -28.58 2.39
CA SER A 603 -3.76 -28.05 2.77
C SER A 603 -2.80 -28.09 1.60
N ARG A 604 -1.81 -27.21 1.62
CA ARG A 604 -0.71 -27.23 0.64
C ARG A 604 0.05 -28.57 0.74
N PRO A 605 0.44 -29.16 -0.39
CA PRO A 605 1.24 -30.37 -0.39
C PRO A 605 2.67 -30.06 0.07
N ASN A 606 3.38 -31.09 0.56
CA ASN A 606 4.82 -31.04 0.84
C ASN A 606 5.27 -29.97 1.88
N ILE A 607 4.41 -29.64 2.84
CA ILE A 607 4.78 -28.84 4.03
C ILE A 607 4.82 -29.74 5.28
N ASP A 608 5.29 -29.21 6.41
CA ASP A 608 5.32 -29.92 7.70
C ASP A 608 3.92 -30.50 8.02
N PRO A 609 3.81 -31.78 8.43
CA PRO A 609 2.52 -32.41 8.74
C PRO A 609 1.67 -31.67 9.78
N ALA A 610 2.30 -31.01 10.76
CA ALA A 610 1.59 -30.16 11.72
C ALA A 610 0.98 -28.92 11.05
N LEU A 611 1.65 -28.38 10.03
CA LEU A 611 1.12 -27.29 9.21
C LEU A 611 0.04 -27.77 8.23
N GLN A 612 0.14 -28.99 7.69
CA GLN A 612 -0.95 -29.59 6.92
C GLN A 612 -2.21 -29.74 7.78
N ALA A 613 -2.07 -30.25 9.01
CA ALA A 613 -3.17 -30.34 9.96
C ALA A 613 -3.72 -28.95 10.36
N THR A 614 -2.84 -27.95 10.50
CA THR A 614 -3.21 -26.54 10.72
C THR A 614 -4.09 -26.02 9.60
N GLU A 615 -3.63 -26.10 8.34
CA GLU A 615 -4.39 -25.61 7.18
C GLU A 615 -5.71 -26.38 6.99
N GLN A 616 -5.68 -27.70 7.21
CA GLN A 616 -6.88 -28.52 7.21
C GLN A 616 -7.90 -28.06 8.26
N ALA A 617 -7.47 -27.74 9.48
CA ALA A 617 -8.35 -27.23 10.53
C ALA A 617 -8.88 -25.83 10.17
N LEU A 618 -8.00 -24.93 9.72
CA LEU A 618 -8.35 -23.55 9.33
C LEU A 618 -9.37 -23.51 8.18
N SER A 619 -9.30 -24.45 7.24
CA SER A 619 -10.26 -24.53 6.12
C SER A 619 -11.73 -24.59 6.56
N ARG A 620 -12.01 -25.05 7.79
CA ARG A 620 -13.38 -25.08 8.36
C ARG A 620 -13.95 -23.68 8.64
N LEU A 621 -13.11 -22.65 8.71
CA LEU A 621 -13.52 -21.25 8.90
C LEU A 621 -13.65 -20.48 7.57
N ALA A 622 -12.95 -20.93 6.52
CA ALA A 622 -12.87 -20.23 5.26
C ALA A 622 -14.19 -20.30 4.46
N SER A 623 -14.49 -19.25 3.70
CA SER A 623 -15.57 -19.19 2.71
C SER A 623 -16.98 -19.51 3.25
N ARG A 624 -17.17 -19.44 4.58
CA ARG A 624 -18.47 -19.61 5.23
C ARG A 624 -19.13 -18.26 5.51
N PRO A 625 -20.43 -18.12 5.26
CA PRO A 625 -21.14 -16.89 5.56
C PRO A 625 -21.31 -16.69 7.08
N ALA A 626 -21.23 -15.45 7.55
CA ALA A 626 -21.40 -15.06 8.95
C ALA A 626 -22.74 -15.52 9.55
N ALA A 627 -23.79 -15.66 8.73
CA ALA A 627 -25.05 -16.26 9.16
C ALA A 627 -24.87 -17.66 9.78
N GLY A 628 -23.90 -18.44 9.28
CA GLY A 628 -23.52 -19.77 9.78
C GLY A 628 -22.23 -19.82 10.60
N LEU A 629 -21.46 -18.73 10.66
CA LEU A 629 -20.23 -18.59 11.45
C LEU A 629 -20.19 -17.21 12.12
N ARG A 630 -20.93 -17.06 13.22
CA ARG A 630 -21.23 -15.76 13.86
C ARG A 630 -20.01 -15.02 14.41
N VAL A 631 -18.91 -15.71 14.68
CA VAL A 631 -17.65 -15.08 15.12
C VAL A 631 -17.10 -14.07 14.12
N ILE A 632 -17.45 -14.19 12.83
CA ILE A 632 -17.04 -13.24 11.78
C ILE A 632 -17.44 -11.82 12.15
N ASP A 633 -18.61 -11.62 12.78
CA ASP A 633 -19.09 -10.31 13.20
C ASP A 633 -18.17 -9.63 14.24
N GLN A 634 -17.38 -10.42 14.98
CA GLN A 634 -16.45 -9.96 16.01
C GLN A 634 -15.02 -9.79 15.49
N LEU A 635 -14.72 -10.26 14.27
CA LEU A 635 -13.39 -10.20 13.71
C LEU A 635 -13.11 -8.83 13.06
N PRO A 636 -11.89 -8.29 13.26
CA PRO A 636 -11.35 -7.22 12.45
C PRO A 636 -11.19 -7.60 10.98
N GLU A 637 -10.98 -6.60 10.12
CA GLU A 637 -10.88 -6.78 8.67
C GLU A 637 -9.66 -7.62 8.25
N ALA A 638 -8.49 -7.32 8.80
CA ALA A 638 -7.24 -8.05 8.54
C ALA A 638 -6.61 -8.56 9.84
N THR A 639 -6.85 -9.82 10.17
CA THR A 639 -6.28 -10.49 11.35
C THR A 639 -5.12 -11.40 10.96
N MET A 640 -4.03 -11.41 11.74
CA MET A 640 -2.88 -12.27 11.49
C MET A 640 -2.85 -13.46 12.47
N LEU A 641 -2.60 -14.67 11.97
CA LEU A 641 -2.42 -15.87 12.78
C LEU A 641 -0.94 -16.28 12.70
N ARG A 642 -0.19 -16.07 13.78
CA ARG A 642 1.18 -16.60 13.92
C ARG A 642 1.06 -18.03 14.45
N VAL A 643 1.35 -19.02 13.61
CA VAL A 643 1.32 -20.43 13.98
C VAL A 643 2.74 -20.98 14.05
N GLU A 644 3.09 -21.60 15.17
CA GLU A 644 4.41 -22.19 15.38
C GLU A 644 4.32 -23.68 15.73
N THR A 645 5.09 -24.51 15.04
CA THR A 645 5.18 -25.95 15.30
C THR A 645 6.09 -26.24 16.49
N ALA A 646 6.00 -27.45 17.04
CA ALA A 646 6.93 -27.90 18.08
C ALA A 646 8.41 -27.96 17.62
N SER A 647 8.66 -28.01 16.30
CA SER A 647 10.01 -27.93 15.71
C SER A 647 10.55 -26.51 15.61
N GLY A 648 9.75 -25.48 15.97
CA GLY A 648 10.10 -24.07 15.84
C GLY A 648 9.86 -23.49 14.45
N GLN A 649 9.24 -24.24 13.53
CA GLN A 649 8.84 -23.71 12.24
C GLN A 649 7.61 -22.81 12.42
N ARG A 650 7.66 -21.61 11.85
CA ARG A 650 6.59 -20.62 11.92
C ARG A 650 5.98 -20.36 10.55
N VAL A 651 4.66 -20.27 10.50
CA VAL A 651 3.91 -19.72 9.36
C VAL A 651 2.96 -18.64 9.88
N VAL A 652 2.90 -17.51 9.16
CA VAL A 652 1.90 -16.48 9.38
C VAL A 652 0.78 -16.66 8.36
N TYR A 653 -0.47 -16.67 8.81
CA TYR A 653 -1.65 -16.66 7.95
C TYR A 653 -2.39 -15.33 8.08
N SER A 654 -2.84 -14.79 6.96
CA SER A 654 -3.83 -13.71 6.93
C SER A 654 -5.23 -14.31 6.99
N LEU A 655 -6.01 -13.87 7.97
CA LEU A 655 -7.44 -14.12 8.14
C LEU A 655 -8.16 -12.82 7.77
N LEU A 656 -8.66 -12.75 6.55
CA LEU A 656 -9.28 -11.55 5.96
C LEU A 656 -10.80 -11.68 6.00
N ARG A 657 -11.49 -10.70 6.58
CA ARG A 657 -12.95 -10.61 6.54
C ARG A 657 -13.36 -9.96 5.23
N ASN A 658 -14.15 -10.67 4.43
CA ASN A 658 -14.72 -10.13 3.20
C ASN A 658 -16.13 -9.66 3.50
N ARG A 659 -16.34 -8.35 3.65
CA ARG A 659 -17.66 -7.80 3.95
C ARG A 659 -18.55 -7.76 2.72
N ALA A 660 -19.77 -8.24 2.89
CA ALA A 660 -20.76 -8.25 1.83
C ALA A 660 -21.52 -6.92 1.76
N HIS A 661 -21.70 -6.46 0.53
CA HIS A 661 -22.42 -5.22 0.25
C HIS A 661 -23.44 -5.45 -0.87
N SER A 662 -24.59 -4.82 -0.74
CA SER A 662 -25.62 -4.80 -1.80
C SER A 662 -25.13 -4.12 -3.09
N ASN A 663 -24.21 -3.15 -2.98
CA ASN A 663 -23.49 -2.51 -4.09
C ASN A 663 -22.30 -1.67 -3.58
N VAL A 664 -21.36 -1.32 -4.47
CA VAL A 664 -20.22 -0.41 -4.21
C VAL A 664 -20.29 0.88 -5.04
N ALA A 665 -21.50 1.31 -5.42
CA ALA A 665 -21.74 2.41 -6.37
C ALA A 665 -21.62 3.84 -5.77
N PHE A 666 -21.43 3.96 -4.45
CA PHE A 666 -21.49 5.24 -3.74
C PHE A 666 -20.28 5.46 -2.84
N LEU A 667 -19.84 6.72 -2.73
CA LEU A 667 -18.69 7.15 -1.93
C LEU A 667 -18.94 7.20 -0.41
N LEU A 668 -20.21 7.27 -0.01
CA LEU A 668 -20.64 7.48 1.37
C LEU A 668 -21.80 6.54 1.70
N GLY A 669 -22.08 6.36 3.00
CA GLY A 669 -23.23 5.57 3.46
C GLY A 669 -23.07 4.07 3.21
N GLU A 670 -21.85 3.54 3.27
CA GLU A 670 -21.57 2.09 3.20
C GLU A 670 -22.45 1.27 4.16
N SER A 671 -22.70 1.77 5.37
CA SER A 671 -23.54 1.09 6.38
C SER A 671 -24.97 0.80 5.90
N LEU A 672 -25.52 1.60 4.99
CA LEU A 672 -26.84 1.37 4.39
C LEU A 672 -26.85 0.23 3.37
N ARG A 673 -25.66 -0.17 2.91
CA ARG A 673 -25.45 -1.18 1.87
C ARG A 673 -24.86 -2.48 2.42
N PHE A 674 -24.33 -2.47 3.64
CA PHE A 674 -23.71 -3.61 4.31
C PHE A 674 -24.73 -4.75 4.55
N GLN A 675 -24.29 -6.00 4.31
CA GLN A 675 -25.09 -7.22 4.40
C GLN A 675 -24.46 -8.19 5.41
N PRO A 676 -24.61 -7.95 6.73
CA PRO A 676 -23.79 -8.60 7.77
C PRO A 676 -23.82 -10.13 7.75
N GLY A 677 -24.97 -10.74 7.40
CA GLY A 677 -25.08 -12.21 7.37
C GLY A 677 -24.30 -12.89 6.26
N LEU A 678 -23.77 -12.14 5.29
CA LEU A 678 -23.12 -12.66 4.09
C LEU A 678 -21.59 -12.48 4.10
N ASP A 679 -21.03 -11.89 5.16
CA ASP A 679 -19.57 -11.77 5.30
C ASP A 679 -18.92 -13.16 5.32
N THR A 680 -17.74 -13.28 4.72
CA THR A 680 -16.97 -14.53 4.69
C THR A 680 -15.53 -14.29 5.15
N LEU A 681 -14.77 -15.37 5.36
CA LEU A 681 -13.35 -15.30 5.67
C LEU A 681 -12.51 -15.86 4.52
N THR A 682 -11.44 -15.16 4.17
CA THR A 682 -10.33 -15.70 3.37
C THR A 682 -9.15 -15.96 4.27
N ILE A 683 -8.63 -17.20 4.25
CA ILE A 683 -7.48 -17.62 5.05
C ILE A 683 -6.34 -18.01 4.13
N PHE A 684 -5.19 -17.35 4.27
CA PHE A 684 -4.08 -17.57 3.34
C PHE A 684 -2.71 -17.46 4.02
N PRO A 685 -1.75 -18.34 3.72
CA PRO A 685 -0.39 -18.24 4.24
C PRO A 685 0.34 -17.02 3.62
N GLY A 686 0.73 -16.07 4.46
CA GLY A 686 1.29 -14.78 4.04
C GLY A 686 0.77 -13.61 4.87
N VAL A 687 1.41 -12.45 4.72
CA VAL A 687 0.98 -11.18 5.33
C VAL A 687 0.36 -10.31 4.24
N LEU A 688 -0.95 -10.44 4.02
CA LEU A 688 -1.70 -9.79 2.94
C LEU A 688 -2.26 -8.42 3.33
N SER A 689 -1.65 -7.75 4.31
CA SER A 689 -2.02 -6.39 4.73
C SER A 689 -0.80 -5.61 5.19
N SER A 690 -0.72 -4.33 4.82
CA SER A 690 0.24 -3.39 5.43
C SER A 690 -0.21 -2.88 6.80
N TYR A 691 -1.45 -3.19 7.19
CA TYR A 691 -2.12 -2.70 8.39
C TYR A 691 -2.78 -3.87 9.15
N PRO A 692 -2.02 -4.71 9.87
CA PRO A 692 -2.61 -5.73 10.74
C PRO A 692 -3.55 -5.08 11.77
N ASN A 693 -4.83 -5.48 11.76
CA ASN A 693 -5.81 -4.97 12.73
C ASN A 693 -5.71 -5.72 14.06
N PHE A 694 -5.39 -7.01 14.04
CA PHE A 694 -5.15 -7.78 15.25
C PHE A 694 -4.30 -9.01 14.94
N MET A 695 -3.71 -9.65 15.95
CA MET A 695 -3.02 -10.92 15.78
C MET A 695 -3.26 -11.92 16.90
N PHE A 696 -3.26 -13.19 16.52
CA PHE A 696 -3.24 -14.34 17.43
C PHE A 696 -1.89 -15.06 17.31
N ASN A 697 -1.38 -15.56 18.44
CA ASN A 697 -0.21 -16.43 18.49
C ASN A 697 -0.62 -17.81 19.00
N ILE A 698 -0.46 -18.84 18.15
CA ILE A 698 -1.07 -20.16 18.36
C ILE A 698 -0.02 -21.24 18.12
N ALA A 699 0.09 -22.22 19.02
CA ALA A 699 0.87 -23.42 18.75
C ALA A 699 0.12 -24.30 17.72
N ALA A 700 0.84 -24.91 16.77
CA ALA A 700 0.21 -25.66 15.67
C ALA A 700 -0.72 -26.79 16.16
N ASP A 701 -0.40 -27.42 17.29
CA ASP A 701 -1.23 -28.46 17.93
C ASP A 701 -2.50 -27.92 18.60
N GLN A 702 -2.57 -26.61 18.88
CA GLN A 702 -3.75 -25.93 19.43
C GLN A 702 -4.67 -25.35 18.38
N VAL A 703 -4.27 -25.33 17.10
CA VAL A 703 -5.09 -24.78 16.01
C VAL A 703 -6.47 -25.45 15.92
N PRO A 704 -6.62 -26.78 16.04
CA PRO A 704 -7.94 -27.40 16.05
C PRO A 704 -8.87 -26.85 17.15
N GLU A 705 -8.34 -26.63 18.36
CA GLU A 705 -9.10 -26.08 19.49
C GLU A 705 -9.42 -24.60 19.28
N PHE A 706 -8.50 -23.82 18.71
CA PHE A 706 -8.77 -22.44 18.30
C PHE A 706 -9.92 -22.38 17.29
N VAL A 707 -9.89 -23.24 16.26
CA VAL A 707 -10.96 -23.32 15.25
C VAL A 707 -12.28 -23.72 15.89
N ASP A 708 -12.29 -24.74 16.75
CA ASP A 708 -13.52 -25.17 17.44
C ASP A 708 -14.07 -24.03 18.33
N ALA A 709 -13.21 -23.26 18.99
CA ALA A 709 -13.62 -22.09 19.77
C ALA A 709 -14.23 -21.00 18.87
N MET A 710 -13.62 -20.71 17.72
CA MET A 710 -14.13 -19.76 16.72
C MET A 710 -15.51 -20.20 16.18
N GLU A 711 -15.71 -21.48 15.88
CA GLU A 711 -17.00 -22.01 15.42
C GLU A 711 -18.12 -21.88 16.48
N ASN A 712 -17.74 -21.93 17.77
CA ASN A 712 -18.67 -21.88 18.90
C ASN A 712 -18.89 -20.47 19.47
N ALA A 713 -18.08 -19.48 19.09
CA ALA A 713 -18.22 -18.09 19.49
C ALA A 713 -19.36 -17.42 18.71
N LYS A 714 -20.40 -16.99 19.43
CA LYS A 714 -21.62 -16.40 18.86
C LYS A 714 -21.85 -14.95 19.30
N ASP A 715 -20.99 -14.44 20.16
CA ASP A 715 -21.11 -13.15 20.83
C ASP A 715 -19.71 -12.65 21.25
N ALA A 716 -19.65 -11.38 21.66
CA ALA A 716 -18.42 -10.73 22.10
C ALA A 716 -17.80 -11.38 23.34
N GLU A 717 -18.61 -11.92 24.27
CA GLU A 717 -18.11 -12.53 25.51
C GLU A 717 -17.32 -13.81 25.21
N ARG A 718 -17.83 -14.68 24.33
CA ARG A 718 -17.12 -15.88 23.91
C ARG A 718 -15.89 -15.55 23.07
N PHE A 719 -15.98 -14.54 22.21
CA PHE A 719 -14.83 -14.10 21.43
C PHE A 719 -13.72 -13.53 22.33
N GLU A 720 -14.07 -12.78 23.38
CA GLU A 720 -13.13 -12.29 24.39
C GLU A 720 -12.33 -13.44 25.01
N LYS A 721 -12.94 -14.61 25.25
CA LYS A 721 -12.22 -15.81 25.74
C LYS A 721 -11.19 -16.37 24.77
N ILE A 722 -11.42 -16.23 23.47
CA ILE A 722 -10.44 -16.58 22.43
C ILE A 722 -9.28 -15.58 22.48
N VAL A 723 -9.58 -14.29 22.59
CA VAL A 723 -8.58 -13.22 22.71
C VAL A 723 -7.75 -13.34 23.98
N GLU A 724 -8.36 -13.63 25.13
CA GLU A 724 -7.66 -13.85 26.40
C GLU A 724 -6.62 -14.98 26.30
N ARG A 725 -6.91 -16.03 25.51
CA ARG A 725 -6.07 -17.21 25.41
C ARG A 725 -4.97 -17.11 24.36
N TRP A 726 -5.28 -16.58 23.18
CA TRP A 726 -4.37 -16.59 22.03
C TRP A 726 -4.06 -15.20 21.47
N GLY A 727 -4.81 -14.17 21.87
CA GLY A 727 -4.69 -12.81 21.33
C GLY A 727 -3.46 -12.09 21.85
N VAL A 728 -2.80 -11.34 20.96
CA VAL A 728 -1.69 -10.45 21.32
C VAL A 728 -2.24 -9.03 21.42
N ARG A 729 -2.55 -8.55 22.62
CA ARG A 729 -3.06 -7.18 22.78
C ARG A 729 -1.93 -6.16 22.65
N ARG A 730 -2.28 -4.90 22.39
CA ARG A 730 -1.30 -3.78 22.33
C ARG A 730 -0.44 -3.68 23.59
N SER A 731 -1.00 -4.06 24.74
CA SER A 731 -0.37 -4.08 26.05
C SER A 731 0.43 -5.37 26.34
N HIS A 732 0.51 -6.33 25.40
CA HIS A 732 1.24 -7.56 25.58
C HIS A 732 2.74 -7.26 25.81
N PRO A 733 3.41 -7.78 26.85
CA PRO A 733 4.81 -7.45 27.15
C PRO A 733 5.80 -7.70 25.99
N GLN A 734 5.49 -8.70 25.15
CA GLN A 734 6.25 -9.04 23.95
C GLN A 734 5.59 -8.56 22.64
N PHE A 735 4.67 -7.58 22.69
CA PHE A 735 3.92 -7.09 21.53
C PHE A 735 4.84 -6.83 20.32
N TRP A 736 5.90 -6.03 20.51
CA TRP A 736 6.83 -5.69 19.43
C TRP A 736 7.59 -6.89 18.87
N GLN A 737 7.89 -7.90 19.70
CA GLN A 737 8.52 -9.12 19.21
C GLN A 737 7.60 -9.87 18.24
N TYR A 738 6.32 -9.97 18.57
CA TYR A 738 5.31 -10.64 17.75
C TYR A 738 4.92 -9.81 16.52
N PHE A 739 4.71 -8.51 16.68
CA PHE A 739 4.34 -7.61 15.59
C PHE A 739 5.44 -7.53 14.53
N HIS A 740 6.71 -7.37 14.93
CA HIS A 740 7.84 -7.39 13.99
C HIS A 740 8.13 -8.78 13.42
N ASP A 741 7.59 -9.84 14.02
CA ASP A 741 7.70 -11.18 13.45
C ASP A 741 6.96 -11.31 12.11
N LEU A 742 5.95 -10.47 11.89
CA LEU A 742 5.26 -10.37 10.61
C LEU A 742 6.20 -9.84 9.52
N SER A 743 6.92 -8.75 9.78
CA SER A 743 7.93 -8.22 8.84
C SER A 743 9.10 -9.20 8.66
N ARG A 744 9.56 -9.87 9.73
CA ARG A 744 10.58 -10.94 9.61
C ARG A 744 10.09 -12.10 8.74
N TYR A 745 8.82 -12.49 8.86
CA TYR A 745 8.26 -13.52 8.00
C TYR A 745 8.27 -13.08 6.53
N ILE A 746 7.91 -11.83 6.23
CA ILE A 746 8.06 -11.26 4.87
C ILE A 746 9.52 -11.29 4.43
N HIS A 747 10.48 -10.90 5.28
CA HIS A 747 11.91 -10.98 4.95
C HIS A 747 12.34 -12.40 4.55
N GLU A 748 11.87 -13.41 5.28
CA GLU A 748 12.22 -14.81 5.06
C GLU A 748 11.57 -15.38 3.78
N THR A 749 10.34 -14.99 3.44
CA THR A 749 9.60 -15.58 2.31
C THR A 749 9.62 -14.72 1.03
N GLU A 750 9.62 -13.40 1.18
CA GLU A 750 9.52 -12.38 0.13
C GLU A 750 10.42 -11.16 0.46
N PRO A 751 11.75 -11.33 0.56
CA PRO A 751 12.67 -10.30 1.09
C PRO A 751 12.62 -8.96 0.36
N VAL A 752 12.20 -8.96 -0.91
CA VAL A 752 12.06 -7.73 -1.69
C VAL A 752 10.86 -6.88 -1.28
N GLU A 753 9.85 -7.46 -0.63
CA GLU A 753 8.64 -6.76 -0.16
C GLU A 753 8.75 -6.35 1.33
N GLU A 754 9.87 -6.63 1.98
CA GLU A 754 10.06 -6.33 3.40
C GLU A 754 9.92 -4.82 3.68
N GLY A 755 9.14 -4.51 4.72
CA GLY A 755 9.11 -3.19 5.32
C GLY A 755 8.42 -3.24 6.68
N VAL A 756 8.60 -2.18 7.47
CA VAL A 756 7.88 -2.04 8.75
C VAL A 756 6.38 -1.89 8.46
N LEU A 757 5.57 -2.73 9.10
CA LEU A 757 4.10 -2.68 9.02
C LEU A 757 3.54 -1.52 9.86
N ASP A 758 2.37 -1.03 9.48
CA ASP A 758 1.70 0.05 10.20
C ASP A 758 0.82 -0.50 11.32
N MET A 759 0.88 0.16 12.48
CA MET A 759 0.24 -0.27 13.72
C MET A 759 -0.91 0.66 14.14
N ASN A 760 -1.17 1.75 13.40
CA ASN A 760 -2.20 2.73 13.74
C ASN A 760 -3.62 2.14 13.72
N ARG A 761 -3.81 1.07 12.94
CA ARG A 761 -5.09 0.35 12.78
C ARG A 761 -5.22 -0.89 13.65
N TYR A 762 -4.26 -1.13 14.55
CA TYR A 762 -4.30 -2.25 15.48
C TYR A 762 -5.35 -2.02 16.57
N GLU A 763 -6.36 -2.87 16.63
CA GLU A 763 -7.54 -2.72 17.46
C GLU A 763 -7.28 -3.04 18.94
N ASN A 764 -8.21 -2.58 19.78
CA ASN A 764 -8.24 -2.87 21.21
C ASN A 764 -9.29 -3.95 21.49
N LEU A 765 -9.01 -5.17 21.02
CA LEU A 765 -9.80 -6.34 21.39
C LEU A 765 -9.48 -6.76 22.81
#